data_AF-A0A1B8F7I9-F1
#
_entry.id   AF-A0A1B8F7I9-F1
#
_cell.length_a   1.000
_cell.length_b   1.000
_cell.length_c   1.000
_cell.angle_alpha   90.00
_cell.angle_beta   90.00
_cell.angle_gamma   90.00
#
_symmetry.space_group_name_H-M   'P 1'
#
loop_
_entity.id
_entity.type
_entity.pdbx_description
1 polymer ?
#
loop_
_entity_poly.entity_id
_entity_poly.type
_entity_poly.pdbx_seq_one_letter_code
_entity_poly.pdbx_strand_id
1 'polypeptide(L)'
;MSFGVGIGDIILLGTLTWKLYKNCKESSAEFNRISSEVASLHVVIKETEEYVSETEGLSPSRDARLTILIDGCKEVLTELESLLNNYESLGTQAQRSWDRVRWGLEELADARSRIISNTSLLTAFNSSLANSSTARIEKRLNKFIEEVRAGLREGSVVTSSGVTESIDTEDVWLLLRRELENVGISASVVEEHHMYISNWLKAAISNGMLEEMDNSSRRSAVAGSFDSGYAGSIGGTSIGEASIGGTSTAPSLPSITVANEEFAAELSRHPSRINSDSSTAYIRTDLRVRRASSVSSVLFKMFKKETAIIEAASDGDISKVAKLISAGANVNARDRWGWSALSMCGYGGHVEICRLLLDHGADLNNMDVDGDTPESLATNRGHANIVIMLEEERAERDLRVREADSDKPRSVEKEKPTTLGNPRNPPHIGIIGAGISGLRAADVLIQKGFKVTILEARDRIGGRICQSDKLGYRVDTGPNWIASCSISTSLHATGDKHPIRDLAIETNTPLHHWNNRQNIFTSDGELLPAEKSAELSTLLWEMIEDAFEFSVENGMSIPESASLYDYIKATIDQKLPGRPEDQKLVLSMSEMWGAYVGHPVWRQSLRFAWMEECCGGDESFIETTYEAILDRIAKLPREKADIRLGARVLKVVTPTDRFSGEVKLATTKADAEILSFDELICTVPLGTLKQVKERGFYPRLPQRLFDAMDAISIGHLEKVYITFPSAFWTVNQDDNFAGYTNWLKPKYAPDTNPKCWPQEIWNLAAFSPENRRPTLLFYLYGDCASYIVRIAFEKSTEEHYALLDEFFRPYYSLLPNFSADDENCKPKAILSTAWQMDELAGHGSYCNFQVGIKNAAEDVKAIRHGLPERRLWFAGEHTAPFEELGTAAGAYMSGEAVAERIFDEYLALRKRNR
;
A
#
# COMPACT_ATOMS: atom_id res chain seq x y z
N MET A 1 -26.28 -19.26 15.55
CA MET A 1 -26.73 -17.95 16.06
C MET A 1 -25.55 -17.28 16.75
N SER A 2 -24.82 -16.43 16.03
CA SER A 2 -24.10 -15.30 16.65
C SER A 2 -24.82 -14.05 16.15
N PHE A 3 -25.29 -13.24 17.08
CA PHE A 3 -25.93 -11.96 16.80
C PHE A 3 -24.84 -11.00 16.30
N GLY A 4 -25.13 -10.24 15.23
CA GLY A 4 -24.23 -9.18 14.73
C GLY A 4 -23.96 -8.10 15.77
N VAL A 5 -22.93 -7.29 15.53
CA VAL A 5 -22.50 -6.19 16.40
C VAL A 5 -23.62 -5.16 16.49
N GLY A 6 -24.16 -4.93 17.69
CA GLY A 6 -25.20 -3.94 17.91
C GLY A 6 -24.63 -2.55 18.20
N ILE A 7 -25.46 -1.49 18.13
CA ILE A 7 -25.08 -0.14 18.61
C ILE A 7 -24.54 -0.18 20.05
N GLY A 8 -25.04 -1.11 20.88
CA GLY A 8 -24.51 -1.34 22.23
C GLY A 8 -23.04 -1.76 22.28
N ASP A 9 -22.56 -2.53 21.29
CA ASP A 9 -21.15 -2.92 21.18
C ASP A 9 -20.25 -1.74 20.83
N ILE A 10 -20.71 -0.84 19.96
CA ILE A 10 -19.98 0.37 19.57
C ILE A 10 -19.87 1.33 20.77
N ILE A 11 -20.94 1.47 21.56
CA ILE A 11 -20.95 2.27 22.80
C ILE A 11 -19.96 1.71 23.83
N LEU A 12 -19.96 0.39 24.04
CA LEU A 12 -19.05 -0.28 24.96
C LEU A 12 -17.60 -0.11 24.52
N LEU A 13 -17.33 -0.27 23.22
CA LEU A 13 -16.00 -0.08 22.63
C LEU A 13 -15.53 1.37 22.78
N GLY A 14 -16.39 2.35 22.52
CA GLY A 14 -16.09 3.77 22.72
C GLY A 14 -15.72 4.07 24.18
N THR A 15 -16.42 3.45 25.14
CA THR A 15 -16.13 3.60 26.57
C THR A 15 -14.78 2.99 26.97
N LEU A 16 -14.46 1.80 26.46
CA LEU A 16 -13.17 1.14 26.70
C LEU A 16 -12.00 1.96 26.13
N THR A 17 -12.16 2.46 24.91
CA THR A 17 -11.13 3.27 24.23
C THR A 17 -10.81 4.55 25.02
N TRP A 18 -11.83 5.23 25.55
CA TRP A 18 -11.65 6.44 26.38
C TRP A 18 -10.93 6.17 27.70
N LYS A 19 -11.24 5.04 28.35
CA LYS A 19 -10.56 4.60 29.58
C LYS A 19 -9.08 4.36 29.31
N LEU A 20 -8.74 3.64 28.23
CA LEU A 20 -7.36 3.34 27.86
C LEU A 20 -6.56 4.57 27.47
N TYR A 21 -7.19 5.53 26.77
CA TYR A 21 -6.57 6.83 26.48
C TYR A 21 -6.08 7.52 27.77
N LYS A 22 -6.94 7.62 28.79
CA LYS A 22 -6.58 8.26 30.07
C LYS A 22 -5.44 7.52 30.77
N ASN A 23 -5.51 6.20 30.85
CA ASN A 23 -4.50 5.40 31.53
C ASN A 23 -3.14 5.48 30.79
N CYS A 24 -3.14 5.43 29.46
CA CYS A 24 -1.90 5.59 28.67
C CYS A 24 -1.28 6.99 28.87
N LYS A 25 -2.11 8.03 28.93
CA LYS A 25 -1.67 9.42 29.13
C LYS A 25 -1.02 9.65 30.51
N GLU A 26 -1.48 8.93 31.53
CA GLU A 26 -0.99 9.04 32.91
C GLU A 26 0.15 8.04 33.23
N SER A 27 0.54 7.19 32.28
CA SER A 27 1.58 6.15 32.43
C SER A 27 2.97 6.61 31.96
N SER A 28 3.91 5.67 31.73
CA SER A 28 5.29 5.97 31.31
C SER A 28 5.36 6.69 29.96
N ALA A 29 6.53 7.25 29.63
CA ALA A 29 6.72 8.03 28.40
C ALA A 29 6.36 7.24 27.13
N GLU A 30 6.58 5.93 27.13
CA GLU A 30 6.30 5.00 26.05
C GLU A 30 4.79 4.82 25.81
N PHE A 31 3.99 4.60 26.86
CA PHE A 31 2.52 4.52 26.74
C PHE A 31 1.88 5.89 26.52
N ASN A 32 2.46 6.95 27.06
CA ASN A 32 1.99 8.32 26.80
C ASN A 32 2.08 8.65 25.30
N ARG A 33 3.13 8.19 24.60
CA ARG A 33 3.31 8.40 23.15
C ARG A 33 2.22 7.78 22.27
N ILE A 34 1.52 6.73 22.72
CA ILE A 34 0.41 6.12 21.96
C ILE A 34 -0.96 6.72 22.34
N SER A 35 -1.04 7.56 23.38
CA SER A 35 -2.31 8.09 23.88
C SER A 35 -3.05 8.95 22.84
N SER A 36 -2.33 9.62 21.94
CA SER A 36 -2.94 10.45 20.89
C SER A 36 -3.67 9.63 19.81
N GLU A 37 -3.13 8.46 19.49
CA GLU A 37 -3.68 7.52 18.53
C GLU A 37 -4.92 6.84 19.12
N VAL A 38 -4.89 6.46 20.41
CA VAL A 38 -6.06 5.91 21.12
C VAL A 38 -7.19 6.96 21.21
N ALA A 39 -6.85 8.23 21.42
CA ALA A 39 -7.83 9.32 21.39
C ALA A 39 -8.46 9.50 20.00
N SER A 40 -7.66 9.37 18.94
CA SER A 40 -8.13 9.48 17.55
C SER A 40 -9.10 8.34 17.20
N LEU A 41 -8.77 7.11 17.61
CA LEU A 41 -9.65 5.96 17.44
C LEU A 41 -10.99 6.15 18.18
N HIS A 42 -10.97 6.69 19.40
CA HIS A 42 -12.19 6.99 20.16
C HIS A 42 -13.13 7.95 19.43
N VAL A 43 -12.59 9.00 18.81
CA VAL A 43 -13.37 9.98 18.04
C VAL A 43 -14.06 9.30 16.86
N VAL A 44 -13.35 8.48 16.09
CA VAL A 44 -13.92 7.81 14.92
C VAL A 44 -14.97 6.76 15.30
N ILE A 45 -14.76 6.02 16.40
CA ILE A 45 -15.77 5.07 16.93
C ILE A 45 -17.06 5.83 17.33
N LYS A 46 -16.93 7.02 17.91
CA LYS A 46 -18.08 7.87 18.25
C LYS A 46 -18.81 8.38 17.01
N GLU A 47 -18.08 8.79 15.98
CA GLU A 47 -18.70 9.16 14.70
C GLU A 47 -19.44 7.97 14.07
N THR A 48 -18.86 6.75 14.13
CA THR A 48 -19.52 5.54 13.65
C THR A 48 -20.79 5.22 14.42
N GLU A 49 -20.78 5.36 15.76
CA GLU A 49 -21.99 5.21 16.60
C GLU A 49 -23.11 6.13 16.11
N GLU A 50 -22.80 7.40 15.86
CA GLU A 50 -23.76 8.40 15.40
C GLU A 50 -24.31 8.07 14.01
N TYR A 51 -23.46 7.79 13.02
CA TYR A 51 -23.90 7.45 11.66
C TYR A 51 -24.79 6.21 11.62
N VAL A 52 -24.43 5.18 12.37
CA VAL A 52 -25.20 3.93 12.42
C VAL A 52 -26.53 4.12 13.14
N SER A 53 -26.58 5.00 14.15
CA SER A 53 -27.83 5.37 14.83
C SER A 53 -28.80 6.21 13.98
N GLU A 54 -28.28 6.95 13.00
CA GLU A 54 -29.05 7.81 12.09
C GLU A 54 -29.55 7.08 10.82
N THR A 55 -28.92 5.97 10.43
CA THR A 55 -29.36 5.13 9.29
C THR A 55 -30.47 4.15 9.67
N GLU A 56 -31.55 4.08 8.87
CA GLU A 56 -32.60 3.04 8.98
C GLU A 56 -32.06 1.66 8.51
N GLY A 57 -31.15 1.09 9.30
CA GLY A 57 -30.50 -0.19 9.02
C GLY A 57 -29.38 -0.10 7.97
N LEU A 58 -28.28 -0.79 8.23
CA LEU A 58 -27.21 -0.97 7.25
C LEU A 58 -27.55 -2.13 6.31
N SER A 59 -27.04 -2.09 5.07
CA SER A 59 -27.08 -3.26 4.20
C SER A 59 -26.26 -4.41 4.83
N PRO A 60 -26.57 -5.69 4.55
CA PRO A 60 -25.84 -6.81 5.14
C PRO A 60 -24.32 -6.77 4.92
N SER A 61 -23.87 -6.27 3.76
CA SER A 61 -22.45 -6.06 3.45
C SER A 61 -21.81 -4.96 4.32
N ARG A 62 -22.51 -3.85 4.53
CA ARG A 62 -22.03 -2.76 5.41
C ARG A 62 -22.04 -3.17 6.88
N ASP A 63 -23.01 -3.97 7.28
CA ASP A 63 -23.12 -4.53 8.63
C ASP A 63 -22.01 -5.55 8.93
N ALA A 64 -21.70 -6.43 7.97
CA ALA A 64 -20.57 -7.36 8.06
C ALA A 64 -19.23 -6.63 8.10
N ARG A 65 -19.04 -5.62 7.25
CA ARG A 65 -17.83 -4.78 7.24
C ARG A 65 -17.68 -4.00 8.55
N LEU A 66 -18.75 -3.43 9.07
CA LEU A 66 -18.73 -2.76 10.38
C LEU A 66 -18.39 -3.75 11.50
N THR A 67 -18.94 -4.96 11.47
CA THR A 67 -18.67 -6.01 12.45
C THR A 67 -17.17 -6.35 12.48
N ILE A 68 -16.55 -6.58 11.32
CA ILE A 68 -15.11 -6.87 11.22
C ILE A 68 -14.28 -5.72 11.77
N LEU A 69 -14.62 -4.47 11.44
CA LEU A 69 -13.89 -3.29 11.91
C LEU A 69 -14.00 -3.10 13.43
N ILE A 70 -15.19 -3.32 14.00
CA ILE A 70 -15.42 -3.21 15.44
C ILE A 70 -14.71 -4.33 16.21
N ASP A 71 -14.71 -5.57 15.69
CA ASP A 71 -13.98 -6.69 16.29
C ASP A 71 -12.46 -6.47 16.24
N GLY A 72 -11.93 -5.99 15.12
CA GLY A 72 -10.51 -5.60 15.02
C GLY A 72 -10.11 -4.48 15.99
N CYS A 73 -11.01 -3.53 16.28
CA CYS A 73 -10.80 -2.52 17.31
C CYS A 73 -10.84 -3.10 18.73
N LYS A 74 -11.77 -4.01 19.01
CA LYS A 74 -11.89 -4.69 20.31
C LYS A 74 -10.62 -5.49 20.63
N GLU A 75 -10.09 -6.24 19.65
CA GLU A 75 -8.88 -7.05 19.81
C GLU A 75 -7.66 -6.21 20.19
N VAL A 76 -7.36 -5.17 19.41
CA VAL A 76 -6.16 -4.34 19.65
C VAL A 76 -6.24 -3.56 20.98
N LEU A 77 -7.44 -3.11 21.36
CA LEU A 77 -7.63 -2.40 22.64
C LEU A 77 -7.51 -3.35 23.84
N THR A 78 -7.93 -4.60 23.70
CA THR A 78 -7.77 -5.62 24.75
C THR A 78 -6.31 -6.01 24.93
N GLU A 79 -5.55 -6.14 23.84
CA GLU A 79 -4.09 -6.33 23.91
C GLU A 79 -3.39 -5.15 24.56
N LEU A 80 -3.75 -3.92 24.20
CA LEU A 80 -3.19 -2.71 24.82
C LEU A 80 -3.50 -2.65 26.32
N GLU A 81 -4.73 -2.98 26.73
CA GLU A 81 -5.10 -3.07 28.15
C GLU A 81 -4.27 -4.12 28.90
N SER A 82 -4.04 -5.29 28.29
CA SER A 82 -3.21 -6.36 28.84
C SER A 82 -1.75 -5.92 29.01
N LEU A 83 -1.16 -5.29 28.00
CA LEU A 83 0.20 -4.76 28.04
C LEU A 83 0.37 -3.71 29.13
N LEU A 84 -0.58 -2.77 29.23
CA LEU A 84 -0.56 -1.72 30.23
C LEU A 84 -0.68 -2.30 31.65
N ASN A 85 -1.59 -3.24 31.87
CA ASN A 85 -1.76 -3.91 33.17
C ASN A 85 -0.52 -4.74 33.55
N ASN A 86 0.08 -5.46 32.60
CA ASN A 86 1.31 -6.21 32.83
C ASN A 86 2.45 -5.28 33.23
N TYR A 87 2.59 -4.15 32.55
CA TYR A 87 3.58 -3.13 32.88
C TYR A 87 3.34 -2.50 34.27
N GLU A 88 2.10 -2.13 34.60
CA GLU A 88 1.74 -1.56 35.91
C GLU A 88 1.93 -2.54 37.06
N SER A 89 1.81 -3.85 36.80
CA SER A 89 2.03 -4.91 37.79
C SER A 89 3.51 -5.12 38.16
N LEU A 90 4.44 -4.57 37.37
CA LEU A 90 5.88 -4.68 37.63
C LEU A 90 6.28 -3.77 38.79
N GLY A 91 7.18 -4.26 39.66
CA GLY A 91 7.80 -3.43 40.68
C GLY A 91 8.69 -2.33 40.07
N THR A 92 8.94 -1.26 40.83
CA THR A 92 9.64 -0.04 40.37
C THR A 92 11.02 -0.29 39.75
N GLN A 93 11.74 -1.32 40.20
CA GLN A 93 13.06 -1.69 39.65
C GLN A 93 12.96 -2.43 38.30
N ALA A 94 11.90 -3.22 38.09
CA ALA A 94 11.65 -3.93 36.85
C ALA A 94 11.11 -2.99 35.76
N GLN A 95 10.23 -2.05 36.11
CA GLN A 95 9.76 -0.99 35.20
C GLN A 95 10.92 -0.15 34.67
N ARG A 96 11.84 0.29 35.53
CA ARG A 96 13.05 1.03 35.09
C ARG A 96 13.96 0.22 34.17
N SER A 97 13.98 -1.11 34.31
CA SER A 97 14.76 -1.99 33.43
C SER A 97 14.05 -2.21 32.09
N TRP A 98 12.72 -2.33 32.12
CA TRP A 98 11.85 -2.36 30.95
C TRP A 98 12.04 -1.11 30.08
N ASP A 99 12.03 0.08 30.69
CA ASP A 99 12.24 1.37 30.03
C ASP A 99 13.66 1.51 29.46
N ARG A 100 14.69 1.00 30.14
CA ARG A 100 16.10 1.07 29.69
C ARG A 100 16.42 0.10 28.56
N VAL A 101 15.84 -1.10 28.58
CA VAL A 101 16.14 -2.18 27.62
C VAL A 101 15.14 -2.20 26.47
N ARG A 102 14.11 -1.33 26.50
CA ARG A 102 13.08 -1.22 25.45
C ARG A 102 12.31 -2.54 25.23
N TRP A 103 12.10 -3.32 26.29
CA TRP A 103 11.34 -4.57 26.20
C TRP A 103 9.87 -4.25 25.87
N GLY A 104 9.22 -4.99 24.96
CA GLY A 104 7.83 -4.72 24.56
C GLY A 104 7.64 -3.57 23.56
N LEU A 105 8.70 -2.93 23.05
CA LEU A 105 8.56 -1.91 21.98
C LEU A 105 7.96 -2.48 20.69
N GLU A 106 8.26 -3.73 20.33
CA GLU A 106 7.69 -4.36 19.15
C GLU A 106 6.18 -4.58 19.32
N GLU A 107 5.75 -5.09 20.49
CA GLU A 107 4.33 -5.31 20.81
C GLU A 107 3.54 -3.99 20.92
N LEU A 108 4.13 -2.96 21.54
CA LEU A 108 3.49 -1.63 21.67
C LEU A 108 3.49 -0.86 20.33
N ALA A 109 4.53 -1.00 19.51
CA ALA A 109 4.58 -0.41 18.17
C ALA A 109 3.60 -1.12 17.21
N ASP A 110 3.45 -2.44 17.31
CA ASP A 110 2.44 -3.20 16.58
C ASP A 110 1.02 -2.76 16.96
N ALA A 111 0.73 -2.66 18.27
CA ALA A 111 -0.54 -2.16 18.77
C ALA A 111 -0.82 -0.73 18.27
N ARG A 112 0.17 0.16 18.27
CA ARG A 112 0.06 1.52 17.71
C ARG A 112 -0.28 1.51 16.23
N SER A 113 0.43 0.71 15.44
CA SER A 113 0.20 0.58 14.00
C SER A 113 -1.22 0.13 13.69
N ARG A 114 -1.70 -0.89 14.42
CA ARG A 114 -3.06 -1.43 14.27
C ARG A 114 -4.15 -0.45 14.71
N ILE A 115 -3.92 0.35 15.76
CA ILE A 115 -4.83 1.44 16.16
C ILE A 115 -4.97 2.48 15.04
N ILE A 116 -3.88 2.88 14.40
CA ILE A 116 -3.89 3.85 13.29
C ILE A 116 -4.62 3.28 12.07
N SER A 117 -4.34 2.01 11.73
CA SER A 117 -5.03 1.32 10.63
C SER A 117 -6.54 1.24 10.85
N ASN A 118 -6.96 0.78 12.03
CA ASN A 118 -8.38 0.69 12.39
C ASN A 118 -9.08 2.06 12.37
N THR A 119 -8.41 3.12 12.83
CA THR A 119 -8.91 4.49 12.76
C THR A 119 -9.17 4.91 11.31
N SER A 120 -8.24 4.60 10.41
CA SER A 120 -8.33 4.96 8.99
C SER A 120 -9.44 4.20 8.28
N LEU A 121 -9.57 2.89 8.54
CA LEU A 121 -10.59 2.03 7.94
C LEU A 121 -12.00 2.42 8.40
N LEU A 122 -12.21 2.70 9.70
CA LEU A 122 -13.49 3.19 10.20
C LEU A 122 -13.83 4.58 9.63
N THR A 123 -12.84 5.44 9.41
CA THR A 123 -13.04 6.76 8.78
C THR A 123 -13.49 6.63 7.32
N ALA A 124 -12.88 5.71 6.57
CA ALA A 124 -13.29 5.40 5.20
C ALA A 124 -14.69 4.79 5.14
N PHE A 125 -15.00 3.88 6.08
CA PHE A 125 -16.33 3.31 6.23
C PHE A 125 -17.38 4.40 6.49
N ASN A 126 -17.15 5.30 7.46
CA ASN A 126 -18.03 6.44 7.75
C ASN A 126 -18.23 7.35 6.52
N SER A 127 -17.17 7.54 5.71
CA SER A 127 -17.23 8.34 4.48
C SER A 127 -18.14 7.71 3.41
N SER A 128 -18.21 6.38 3.36
CA SER A 128 -19.07 5.63 2.44
C SER A 128 -20.57 5.70 2.80
N LEU A 129 -20.89 6.11 4.03
CA LEU A 129 -22.27 6.23 4.53
C LEU A 129 -22.95 7.57 4.17
N ALA A 130 -22.24 8.58 3.64
CA ALA A 130 -22.75 9.96 3.51
C ALA A 130 -23.08 10.42 2.06
N ASN A 131 -24.36 10.76 1.77
CA ASN A 131 -24.94 10.97 0.42
C ASN A 131 -25.13 12.45 -0.08
N SER A 132 -24.40 13.47 0.38
CA SER A 132 -24.46 14.83 -0.22
C SER A 132 -23.21 15.69 0.04
N SER A 133 -22.68 16.37 -0.99
CA SER A 133 -21.44 17.18 -0.91
C SER A 133 -21.57 18.44 -0.05
N THR A 134 -22.70 19.15 -0.12
CA THR A 134 -22.96 20.33 0.72
C THR A 134 -23.27 19.95 2.16
N ALA A 135 -24.01 18.86 2.39
CA ALA A 135 -24.25 18.34 3.74
C ALA A 135 -22.95 17.83 4.41
N ARG A 136 -22.02 17.29 3.62
CA ARG A 136 -20.69 16.86 4.07
C ARG A 136 -19.78 18.04 4.41
N ILE A 137 -19.81 19.10 3.58
CA ILE A 137 -19.12 20.36 3.88
C ILE A 137 -19.72 20.99 5.14
N GLU A 138 -21.04 21.08 5.24
CA GLU A 138 -21.73 21.63 6.41
C GLU A 138 -21.50 20.81 7.68
N LYS A 139 -21.49 19.47 7.62
CA LYS A 139 -21.17 18.62 8.79
C LYS A 139 -19.71 18.81 9.24
N ARG A 140 -18.77 18.99 8.30
CA ARG A 140 -17.36 19.27 8.61
C ARG A 140 -17.12 20.69 9.10
N LEU A 141 -17.85 21.66 8.56
CA LEU A 141 -17.86 23.03 9.06
C LEU A 141 -18.48 23.08 10.47
N ASN A 142 -19.58 22.37 10.72
CA ASN A 142 -20.15 22.24 12.06
C ASN A 142 -19.19 21.56 13.04
N LYS A 143 -18.48 20.51 12.62
CA LYS A 143 -17.39 19.90 13.41
C LYS A 143 -16.28 20.91 13.71
N PHE A 144 -15.85 21.70 12.71
CA PHE A 144 -14.91 22.79 12.90
C PHE A 144 -15.41 23.82 13.94
N ILE A 145 -16.69 24.21 13.87
CA ILE A 145 -17.32 25.09 14.87
C ILE A 145 -17.29 24.46 16.27
N GLU A 146 -17.71 23.20 16.41
CA GLU A 146 -17.74 22.51 17.71
C GLU A 146 -16.34 22.32 18.30
N GLU A 147 -15.31 22.05 17.47
CA GLU A 147 -13.92 21.97 17.91
C GLU A 147 -13.40 23.33 18.44
N VAL A 148 -13.78 24.43 17.78
CA VAL A 148 -13.47 25.78 18.27
C VAL A 148 -14.21 26.06 19.59
N ARG A 149 -15.50 25.74 19.68
CA ARG A 149 -16.31 25.94 20.90
C ARG A 149 -15.86 25.08 22.08
N ALA A 150 -15.39 23.86 21.80
CA ALA A 150 -14.87 22.94 22.79
C ALA A 150 -13.43 23.28 23.26
N GLY A 151 -12.82 24.33 22.70
CA GLY A 151 -11.45 24.74 23.03
C GLY A 151 -10.38 23.77 22.51
N LEU A 152 -10.72 22.90 21.55
CA LEU A 152 -9.84 21.89 20.98
C LEU A 152 -8.90 22.45 19.90
N ARG A 153 -9.12 23.71 19.48
CA ARG A 153 -8.26 24.47 18.57
C ARG A 153 -7.73 25.70 19.29
N GLU A 154 -6.42 25.96 19.22
CA GLU A 154 -5.76 27.00 20.03
C GLU A 154 -6.28 28.43 19.71
N GLY A 155 -6.58 29.20 20.77
CA GLY A 155 -7.04 30.60 20.78
C GLY A 155 -8.49 30.85 20.34
N SER A 156 -9.36 29.94 20.77
CA SER A 156 -10.73 29.65 20.34
C SER A 156 -11.82 30.71 20.67
N VAL A 157 -11.46 31.94 21.06
CA VAL A 157 -12.46 33.00 21.33
C VAL A 157 -12.39 34.10 20.28
N VAL A 158 -13.38 34.13 19.39
CA VAL A 158 -13.48 35.10 18.28
C VAL A 158 -14.68 36.02 18.49
N THR A 159 -14.45 37.33 18.51
CA THR A 159 -15.54 38.32 18.57
C THR A 159 -16.04 38.68 17.17
N SER A 160 -17.35 38.67 16.97
CA SER A 160 -18.06 38.65 15.67
C SER A 160 -17.86 39.85 14.73
N SER A 161 -17.44 41.03 15.20
CA SER A 161 -17.54 42.26 14.38
C SER A 161 -16.38 42.54 13.42
N GLY A 162 -15.22 41.89 13.55
CA GLY A 162 -14.04 42.16 12.69
C GLY A 162 -13.74 41.10 11.62
N VAL A 163 -14.23 39.87 11.81
CA VAL A 163 -13.87 38.71 10.98
C VAL A 163 -14.77 38.57 9.74
N THR A 164 -16.05 38.91 9.86
CA THR A 164 -17.03 38.80 8.76
C THR A 164 -16.71 39.73 7.59
N GLU A 165 -16.11 40.89 7.85
CA GLU A 165 -15.72 41.87 6.82
C GLU A 165 -14.42 41.52 6.09
N SER A 166 -13.61 40.59 6.63
CA SER A 166 -12.26 40.29 6.12
C SER A 166 -12.04 38.84 5.67
N ILE A 167 -13.01 37.93 5.88
CA ILE A 167 -12.89 36.50 5.55
C ILE A 167 -12.66 36.21 4.05
N ASP A 168 -13.10 37.12 3.16
CA ASP A 168 -12.87 36.99 1.71
C ASP A 168 -11.55 37.61 1.24
N THR A 169 -10.75 38.21 2.13
CA THR A 169 -9.44 38.74 1.74
C THR A 169 -8.47 37.60 1.46
N GLU A 170 -7.64 37.76 0.43
CA GLU A 170 -6.79 36.69 -0.10
C GLU A 170 -5.90 36.05 0.97
N ASP A 171 -5.28 36.87 1.82
CA ASP A 171 -4.42 36.41 2.93
C ASP A 171 -5.19 35.59 3.99
N VAL A 172 -6.44 35.95 4.27
CA VAL A 172 -7.28 35.30 5.29
C VAL A 172 -7.88 34.01 4.76
N TRP A 173 -8.32 34.01 3.50
CA TRP A 173 -8.84 32.82 2.85
C TRP A 173 -7.77 31.73 2.72
N LEU A 174 -6.52 32.11 2.43
CA LEU A 174 -5.41 31.17 2.30
C LEU A 174 -5.07 30.44 3.62
N LEU A 175 -5.21 31.14 4.76
CA LEU A 175 -5.06 30.56 6.10
C LEU A 175 -6.24 29.63 6.44
N LEU A 176 -7.47 30.07 6.15
CA LEU A 176 -8.67 29.30 6.40
C LEU A 176 -8.71 28.01 5.57
N ARG A 177 -8.30 28.07 4.30
CA ARG A 177 -8.21 26.92 3.40
C ARG A 177 -7.38 25.78 3.99
N ARG A 178 -6.21 26.09 4.55
CA ARG A 178 -5.33 25.08 5.20
C ARG A 178 -6.02 24.40 6.39
N GLU A 179 -6.89 25.11 7.10
CA GLU A 179 -7.61 24.55 8.24
C GLU A 179 -8.86 23.78 7.85
N LEU A 180 -9.52 24.18 6.76
CA LEU A 180 -10.59 23.41 6.14
C LEU A 180 -10.07 22.08 5.58
N GLU A 181 -8.86 22.07 5.03
CA GLU A 181 -8.13 20.85 4.66
C GLU A 181 -7.84 19.96 5.88
N ASN A 182 -7.50 20.54 7.04
CA ASN A 182 -7.30 19.79 8.29
C ASN A 182 -8.58 19.16 8.86
N VAL A 183 -9.76 19.74 8.61
CA VAL A 183 -11.06 19.08 8.90
C VAL A 183 -11.56 18.20 7.75
N GLY A 184 -10.67 17.91 6.79
CA GLY A 184 -10.85 16.94 5.73
C GLY A 184 -11.50 17.49 4.46
N ILE A 185 -11.79 18.79 4.36
CA ILE A 185 -12.33 19.39 3.12
C ILE A 185 -11.16 19.67 2.17
N SER A 186 -11.01 18.88 1.10
CA SER A 186 -9.85 18.98 0.21
C SER A 186 -9.72 20.36 -0.44
N ALA A 187 -8.48 20.73 -0.78
CA ALA A 187 -8.12 21.94 -1.51
C ALA A 187 -9.04 22.22 -2.72
N SER A 188 -9.28 21.19 -3.54
CA SER A 188 -10.14 21.28 -4.73
C SER A 188 -11.59 21.63 -4.38
N VAL A 189 -12.13 21.02 -3.33
CA VAL A 189 -13.50 21.22 -2.86
C VAL A 189 -13.66 22.59 -2.18
N VAL A 190 -12.65 23.06 -1.45
CA VAL A 190 -12.63 24.41 -0.88
C VAL A 190 -12.68 25.47 -1.98
N GLU A 191 -11.95 25.29 -3.07
CA GLU A 191 -11.96 26.23 -4.21
C GLU A 191 -13.25 26.16 -5.01
N GLU A 192 -13.75 24.95 -5.31
CA GLU A 192 -15.00 24.75 -6.05
C GLU A 192 -16.23 25.31 -5.29
N HIS A 193 -16.22 25.22 -3.96
CA HIS A 193 -17.32 25.65 -3.09
C HIS A 193 -16.99 26.88 -2.23
N HIS A 194 -15.98 27.67 -2.61
CA HIS A 194 -15.49 28.83 -1.88
C HIS A 194 -16.62 29.74 -1.41
N MET A 195 -17.50 30.16 -2.33
CA MET A 195 -18.58 31.10 -2.03
C MET A 195 -19.62 30.53 -1.05
N TYR A 196 -19.88 29.22 -1.09
CA TYR A 196 -20.79 28.56 -0.15
C TYR A 196 -20.17 28.49 1.26
N ILE A 197 -18.90 28.07 1.36
CA ILE A 197 -18.19 27.94 2.63
C ILE A 197 -17.99 29.30 3.30
N SER A 198 -17.56 30.31 2.55
CA SER A 198 -17.40 31.68 3.08
C SER A 198 -18.72 32.23 3.61
N ASN A 199 -19.81 32.12 2.85
CA ASN A 199 -21.12 32.61 3.29
C ASN A 199 -21.65 31.84 4.51
N TRP A 200 -21.42 30.53 4.57
CA TRP A 200 -21.78 29.71 5.72
C TRP A 200 -21.03 30.14 6.99
N LEU A 201 -19.71 30.34 6.89
CA LEU A 201 -18.88 30.80 8.02
C LEU A 201 -19.26 32.22 8.46
N LYS A 202 -19.53 33.15 7.54
CA LYS A 202 -20.05 34.48 7.88
C LYS A 202 -21.36 34.40 8.63
N ALA A 203 -22.27 33.52 8.22
CA ALA A 203 -23.53 33.29 8.90
C ALA A 203 -23.30 32.68 10.30
N ALA A 204 -22.43 31.69 10.43
CA ALA A 204 -22.07 31.08 11.71
C ALA A 204 -21.47 32.10 12.69
N ILE A 205 -20.54 32.96 12.23
CA ILE A 205 -19.93 34.03 13.04
C ILE A 205 -20.98 35.08 13.43
N SER A 206 -21.83 35.50 12.48
CA SER A 206 -22.88 36.51 12.74
C SER A 206 -23.95 35.99 13.72
N ASN A 207 -24.16 34.69 13.74
CA ASN A 207 -25.06 34.00 14.66
C ASN A 207 -24.38 33.63 16.00
N GLY A 208 -23.13 34.04 16.23
CA GLY A 208 -22.39 33.80 17.47
C GLY A 208 -21.97 32.35 17.70
N MET A 209 -21.98 31.50 16.67
CA MET A 209 -21.69 30.06 16.81
C MET A 209 -20.22 29.77 17.17
N LEU A 210 -19.32 30.77 17.05
CA LEU A 210 -17.89 30.66 17.39
C LEU A 210 -17.52 31.36 18.71
N GLU A 211 -18.51 31.77 19.50
CA GLU A 211 -18.32 32.36 20.83
C GLU A 211 -18.38 31.26 21.92
N GLU A 212 -17.72 31.47 23.09
CA GLU A 212 -17.69 30.48 24.19
C GLU A 212 -19.09 30.18 24.77
N MET A 213 -19.32 28.93 25.19
CA MET A 213 -20.53 28.55 25.94
C MET A 213 -20.40 28.88 27.43
N ASP A 214 -21.35 29.67 27.98
CA ASP A 214 -21.40 29.96 29.41
C ASP A 214 -21.84 28.72 30.22
N ASN A 215 -20.95 28.23 31.10
CA ASN A 215 -21.01 26.89 31.67
C ASN A 215 -21.89 26.76 32.94
N SER A 216 -22.89 27.63 33.11
CA SER A 216 -23.66 27.75 34.36
C SER A 216 -24.84 26.76 34.50
N SER A 217 -25.19 25.98 33.47
CA SER A 217 -26.45 25.20 33.45
C SER A 217 -26.35 23.72 33.86
N ARG A 218 -25.15 23.17 34.12
CA ARG A 218 -24.95 21.73 34.41
C ARG A 218 -25.15 21.30 35.88
N ARG A 219 -25.60 22.19 36.78
CA ARG A 219 -25.66 21.92 38.24
C ARG A 219 -27.00 21.45 38.81
N SER A 220 -28.01 21.09 38.01
CA SER A 220 -29.37 20.80 38.54
C SER A 220 -29.89 19.36 38.39
N ALA A 221 -29.06 18.33 38.21
CA ALA A 221 -29.56 16.95 38.15
C ALA A 221 -28.61 15.91 38.78
N VAL A 222 -28.08 16.21 39.97
CA VAL A 222 -27.53 15.17 40.87
C VAL A 222 -27.86 15.56 42.31
N ALA A 223 -29.05 15.17 42.78
CA ALA A 223 -29.36 15.10 44.21
C ALA A 223 -30.56 14.16 44.45
N GLY A 224 -30.31 13.05 45.18
CA GLY A 224 -31.31 12.12 45.72
C GLY A 224 -31.04 10.65 45.34
N SER A 225 -30.06 9.97 45.95
CA SER A 225 -30.17 9.17 47.20
C SER A 225 -30.75 7.76 47.00
N PHE A 226 -29.90 6.76 47.24
CA PHE A 226 -30.20 5.33 47.45
C PHE A 226 -31.15 5.10 48.65
N ASP A 227 -32.05 4.10 48.58
CA ASP A 227 -32.12 3.00 49.57
C ASP A 227 -33.03 1.78 49.19
N SER A 228 -32.58 0.60 49.64
CA SER A 228 -33.23 -0.65 50.08
C SER A 228 -34.26 -1.48 49.26
N GLY A 229 -33.84 -2.70 48.84
CA GLY A 229 -34.29 -4.04 49.31
C GLY A 229 -35.71 -4.59 49.03
N TYR A 230 -35.82 -5.79 48.40
CA TYR A 230 -36.29 -7.07 49.01
C TYR A 230 -36.35 -8.26 48.02
N ALA A 231 -36.33 -9.48 48.58
CA ALA A 231 -36.06 -10.83 48.06
C ALA A 231 -37.14 -11.54 47.20
N GLY A 232 -36.76 -12.68 46.55
CA GLY A 232 -37.60 -13.90 46.52
C GLY A 232 -37.50 -14.92 45.35
N SER A 233 -36.84 -16.08 45.60
CA SER A 233 -37.17 -17.49 45.21
C SER A 233 -37.16 -17.96 43.74
N ILE A 234 -36.30 -18.87 43.26
CA ILE A 234 -36.14 -20.36 43.39
C ILE A 234 -37.18 -21.25 42.66
N GLY A 235 -36.65 -22.15 41.81
CA GLY A 235 -37.19 -23.49 41.45
C GLY A 235 -37.27 -23.72 39.92
N GLY A 236 -36.80 -24.79 39.28
CA GLY A 236 -36.20 -26.06 39.70
C GLY A 236 -35.86 -26.90 38.45
N THR A 237 -34.92 -27.83 38.60
CA THR A 237 -34.34 -28.76 37.63
C THR A 237 -35.25 -29.94 37.23
N SER A 238 -35.04 -30.53 36.03
CA SER A 238 -35.07 -31.99 35.86
C SER A 238 -34.27 -32.52 34.65
N ILE A 239 -33.46 -33.52 34.98
CA ILE A 239 -32.58 -34.43 34.21
C ILE A 239 -33.31 -35.28 33.15
N GLY A 240 -32.57 -35.71 32.12
CA GLY A 240 -32.88 -36.90 31.32
C GLY A 240 -31.80 -37.28 30.30
N GLU A 241 -30.87 -38.16 30.67
CA GLU A 241 -29.93 -38.87 29.79
C GLU A 241 -30.64 -40.02 29.03
N ALA A 242 -30.15 -40.37 27.83
CA ALA A 242 -29.82 -41.76 27.45
C ALA A 242 -29.28 -41.88 26.00
N SER A 243 -28.44 -42.89 25.82
CA SER A 243 -27.44 -43.14 24.79
C SER A 243 -27.80 -44.18 23.73
N ILE A 244 -27.24 -44.01 22.52
CA ILE A 244 -26.58 -44.98 21.60
C ILE A 244 -27.31 -46.27 21.15
N GLY A 245 -27.39 -46.45 19.81
CA GLY A 245 -27.44 -47.75 19.12
C GLY A 245 -27.59 -47.58 17.60
N GLY A 246 -26.60 -48.01 16.81
CA GLY A 246 -26.53 -47.78 15.35
C GLY A 246 -26.97 -48.95 14.46
N THR A 247 -26.97 -48.74 13.14
CA THR A 247 -26.46 -49.63 12.06
C THR A 247 -26.72 -49.02 10.67
N SER A 248 -25.88 -49.39 9.70
CA SER A 248 -25.73 -48.84 8.36
C SER A 248 -26.84 -49.22 7.37
N THR A 249 -27.16 -48.33 6.43
CA THR A 249 -27.46 -48.63 5.01
C THR A 249 -27.30 -47.34 4.17
N ALA A 250 -26.58 -47.39 3.05
CA ALA A 250 -26.70 -46.41 1.96
C ALA A 250 -27.99 -46.73 1.17
N PRO A 251 -28.71 -45.78 0.50
CA PRO A 251 -28.18 -44.96 -0.60
C PRO A 251 -28.86 -43.57 -0.88
N SER A 252 -28.34 -42.88 -1.93
CA SER A 252 -28.98 -41.93 -2.86
C SER A 252 -29.16 -40.44 -2.50
N LEU A 253 -28.74 -39.59 -3.45
CA LEU A 253 -28.94 -38.13 -3.51
C LEU A 253 -30.44 -37.75 -3.57
N PRO A 254 -30.82 -36.61 -2.95
CA PRO A 254 -31.93 -35.79 -3.42
C PRO A 254 -31.45 -34.50 -4.13
N SER A 255 -32.27 -34.07 -5.09
CA SER A 255 -32.10 -32.99 -6.07
C SER A 255 -32.17 -31.56 -5.50
N ILE A 256 -31.52 -30.64 -6.21
CA ILE A 256 -31.32 -29.18 -6.03
C ILE A 256 -32.61 -28.32 -5.84
N THR A 257 -33.81 -28.88 -5.88
CA THR A 257 -35.04 -28.10 -6.07
C THR A 257 -35.85 -27.76 -4.81
N VAL A 258 -35.58 -28.34 -3.64
CA VAL A 258 -36.45 -28.17 -2.45
C VAL A 258 -36.06 -26.96 -1.58
N ALA A 259 -34.81 -26.48 -1.64
CA ALA A 259 -34.36 -25.36 -0.81
C ALA A 259 -34.81 -23.97 -1.30
N ASN A 260 -35.26 -23.85 -2.55
CA ASN A 260 -35.63 -22.55 -3.14
C ASN A 260 -37.10 -22.15 -2.89
N GLU A 261 -37.97 -23.10 -2.52
CA GLU A 261 -39.40 -22.82 -2.34
C GLU A 261 -39.73 -22.25 -0.96
N GLU A 262 -38.95 -22.56 0.08
CA GLU A 262 -39.17 -22.00 1.43
C GLU A 262 -38.79 -20.52 1.55
N PHE A 263 -37.83 -20.04 0.75
CA PHE A 263 -37.36 -18.65 0.80
C PHE A 263 -38.35 -17.65 0.18
N ALA A 264 -39.15 -18.08 -0.80
CA ALA A 264 -40.11 -17.22 -1.49
C ALA A 264 -41.37 -16.89 -0.66
N ALA A 265 -41.67 -17.68 0.37
CA ALA A 265 -42.88 -17.52 1.18
C ALA A 265 -42.76 -16.43 2.26
N GLU A 266 -41.54 -16.13 2.72
CA GLU A 266 -41.29 -15.23 3.86
C GLU A 266 -41.44 -13.72 3.50
N LEU A 267 -41.25 -13.37 2.22
CA LEU A 267 -41.19 -11.98 1.71
C LEU A 267 -42.54 -11.25 1.56
N SER A 268 -43.65 -11.86 1.96
CA SER A 268 -45.00 -11.40 1.61
C SER A 268 -45.83 -10.80 2.76
N ARG A 269 -45.24 -10.43 3.91
CA ARG A 269 -45.99 -9.86 5.06
C ARG A 269 -45.59 -8.42 5.48
N HIS A 270 -46.15 -7.47 4.73
CA HIS A 270 -46.75 -6.19 5.17
C HIS A 270 -45.90 -4.93 5.57
N PRO A 271 -46.48 -3.71 5.43
CA PRO A 271 -45.80 -2.50 4.94
C PRO A 271 -45.86 -1.26 5.87
N SER A 272 -45.07 -0.25 5.46
CA SER A 272 -44.87 1.15 5.90
C SER A 272 -46.06 2.00 6.40
N ARG A 273 -45.78 3.01 7.26
CA ARG A 273 -46.45 4.35 7.24
C ARG A 273 -45.71 5.47 8.01
N ILE A 274 -45.86 6.69 7.47
CA ILE A 274 -45.14 7.98 7.69
C ILE A 274 -46.01 8.99 8.50
N ASN A 275 -45.40 9.97 9.20
CA ASN A 275 -45.71 11.43 9.31
C ASN A 275 -45.23 12.03 10.66
N SER A 276 -44.35 13.04 10.75
CA SER A 276 -44.41 14.50 10.44
C SER A 276 -45.11 15.38 11.50
N ASP A 277 -44.38 16.32 12.15
CA ASP A 277 -44.60 17.79 12.17
C ASP A 277 -44.16 18.55 13.46
N SER A 278 -43.67 19.79 13.21
CA SER A 278 -43.88 21.05 13.97
C SER A 278 -43.10 21.34 15.28
N SER A 279 -42.71 22.56 15.70
CA SER A 279 -42.50 23.93 15.17
C SER A 279 -42.10 24.84 16.37
N THR A 280 -41.22 25.86 16.18
CA THR A 280 -41.23 27.24 16.80
C THR A 280 -41.16 27.43 18.35
N ALA A 281 -40.63 28.50 18.99
CA ALA A 281 -39.86 29.72 18.68
C ALA A 281 -39.66 30.57 19.99
N TYR A 282 -38.90 31.70 19.90
CA TYR A 282 -39.01 33.01 20.63
C TYR A 282 -38.01 33.47 21.75
N ILE A 283 -37.29 34.57 21.39
CA ILE A 283 -36.88 35.84 22.11
C ILE A 283 -35.86 35.81 23.28
N ARG A 284 -34.66 36.44 23.21
CA ARG A 284 -34.16 37.88 23.14
C ARG A 284 -34.11 38.62 24.49
N THR A 285 -32.91 39.08 24.93
CA THR A 285 -32.52 40.51 25.20
C THR A 285 -31.14 40.67 25.89
N ASP A 286 -30.28 41.52 25.29
CA ASP A 286 -29.39 42.60 25.84
C ASP A 286 -28.43 42.35 27.02
N LEU A 287 -27.20 42.90 27.15
CA LEU A 287 -26.36 43.90 26.44
C LEU A 287 -24.98 43.95 27.16
N ARG A 288 -23.84 44.06 26.44
CA ARG A 288 -22.81 45.13 26.60
C ARG A 288 -21.49 44.84 25.84
N VAL A 289 -21.12 45.80 25.01
CA VAL A 289 -19.91 45.87 24.17
C VAL A 289 -18.68 46.39 24.95
N ARG A 290 -17.50 45.79 24.71
CA ARG A 290 -16.17 46.41 24.93
C ARG A 290 -15.35 46.36 23.64
N ARG A 291 -14.51 47.40 23.46
CA ARG A 291 -13.78 47.80 22.23
C ARG A 291 -12.85 46.73 21.64
N ALA A 292 -12.82 46.73 20.30
CA ALA A 292 -12.14 45.80 19.40
C ALA A 292 -10.61 45.73 19.55
N SER A 293 -10.09 44.49 19.53
CA SER A 293 -8.70 44.18 19.24
C SER A 293 -8.50 44.17 17.71
N SER A 294 -7.29 44.48 17.20
CA SER A 294 -7.08 44.57 15.74
C SER A 294 -7.44 43.25 15.06
N VAL A 295 -8.06 43.31 13.89
CA VAL A 295 -8.60 42.15 13.15
C VAL A 295 -7.53 41.06 12.96
N SER A 296 -6.28 41.45 12.67
CA SER A 296 -5.15 40.53 12.56
C SER A 296 -4.85 39.79 13.87
N SER A 297 -5.02 40.43 15.04
CA SER A 297 -4.78 39.79 16.34
C SER A 297 -5.86 38.78 16.75
N VAL A 298 -7.09 38.95 16.25
CA VAL A 298 -8.20 38.03 16.49
C VAL A 298 -8.04 36.77 15.64
N LEU A 299 -7.71 36.94 14.35
CA LEU A 299 -7.37 35.83 13.46
C LEU A 299 -6.09 35.10 13.90
N PHE A 300 -5.08 35.82 14.40
CA PHE A 300 -3.87 35.21 14.97
C PHE A 300 -4.14 34.37 16.22
N LYS A 301 -5.17 34.71 16.99
CA LYS A 301 -5.57 33.88 18.14
C LYS A 301 -6.15 32.56 17.67
N MET A 302 -7.04 32.57 16.69
CA MET A 302 -7.70 31.37 16.15
C MET A 302 -6.75 30.28 15.61
N PHE A 303 -5.48 30.62 15.32
CA PHE A 303 -4.55 29.74 14.58
C PHE A 303 -3.13 29.65 15.15
N LYS A 304 -2.92 29.92 16.43
CA LYS A 304 -1.57 29.73 17.01
C LYS A 304 -1.23 28.23 17.06
N LYS A 305 0.02 27.86 16.76
CA LYS A 305 0.64 26.56 17.06
C LYS A 305 1.93 26.84 17.84
N GLU A 306 2.31 25.96 18.79
CA GLU A 306 3.53 26.03 19.62
C GLU A 306 4.86 25.97 18.82
N THR A 307 5.12 26.93 17.94
CA THR A 307 6.37 27.07 17.19
C THR A 307 6.98 28.47 17.29
N ALA A 308 6.31 29.40 17.99
CA ALA A 308 6.75 30.78 18.14
C ALA A 308 8.14 30.94 18.81
N ILE A 309 8.54 29.99 19.67
CA ILE A 309 9.89 29.97 20.28
C ILE A 309 10.97 29.50 19.29
N ILE A 310 10.60 28.62 18.35
CA ILE A 310 11.47 28.14 17.28
C ILE A 310 11.70 29.26 16.26
N GLU A 311 10.64 29.99 15.89
CA GLU A 311 10.73 31.18 15.02
C GLU A 311 11.56 32.30 15.68
N ALA A 312 11.32 32.61 16.96
CA ALA A 312 12.09 33.62 17.67
C ALA A 312 13.58 33.25 17.80
N ALA A 313 13.89 31.96 17.94
CA ALA A 313 15.27 31.45 17.95
C ALA A 313 15.90 31.50 16.54
N SER A 314 15.13 31.25 15.48
CA SER A 314 15.59 31.40 14.09
C SER A 314 15.95 32.87 13.77
N ASP A 315 15.10 33.80 14.21
CA ASP A 315 15.25 35.25 13.97
C ASP A 315 16.39 35.88 14.81
N GLY A 316 16.95 35.18 15.78
CA GLY A 316 17.97 35.73 16.69
C GLY A 316 17.41 36.73 17.71
N ASP A 317 16.09 36.76 17.95
CA ASP A 317 15.46 37.71 18.87
C ASP A 317 15.44 37.19 20.31
N ILE A 318 16.54 37.43 21.03
CA ILE A 318 16.69 37.01 22.44
C ILE A 318 15.63 37.62 23.37
N SER A 319 15.15 38.83 23.09
CA SER A 319 14.12 39.48 23.90
C SER A 319 12.77 38.79 23.74
N LYS A 320 12.47 38.29 22.54
CA LYS A 320 11.27 37.52 22.23
C LYS A 320 11.37 36.10 22.78
N VAL A 321 12.53 35.43 22.68
CA VAL A 321 12.76 34.12 23.30
C VAL A 321 12.61 34.19 24.83
N ALA A 322 13.23 35.17 25.48
CA ALA A 322 13.12 35.34 26.95
C ALA A 322 11.67 35.60 27.40
N LYS A 323 10.92 36.44 26.67
CA LYS A 323 9.50 36.68 26.95
C LYS A 323 8.67 35.41 26.79
N LEU A 324 8.92 34.62 25.75
CA LEU A 324 8.21 33.37 25.50
C LEU A 324 8.50 32.34 26.60
N ILE A 325 9.75 32.19 27.03
CA ILE A 325 10.11 31.32 28.16
C ILE A 325 9.42 31.79 29.46
N SER A 326 9.43 33.09 29.74
CA SER A 326 8.74 33.66 30.92
C SER A 326 7.21 33.49 30.89
N ALA A 327 6.64 33.30 29.69
CA ALA A 327 5.24 33.03 29.47
C ALA A 327 4.90 31.52 29.46
N GLY A 328 5.87 30.65 29.77
CA GLY A 328 5.68 29.20 29.87
C GLY A 328 5.84 28.44 28.56
N ALA A 329 6.49 29.01 27.54
CA ALA A 329 6.74 28.30 26.28
C ALA A 329 7.62 27.05 26.52
N ASN A 330 7.24 25.94 25.90
CA ASN A 330 8.02 24.71 25.94
C ASN A 330 9.35 24.90 25.18
N VAL A 331 10.47 24.91 25.92
CA VAL A 331 11.82 25.07 25.35
C VAL A 331 12.25 23.92 24.45
N ASN A 332 11.59 22.76 24.59
CA ASN A 332 11.81 21.56 23.80
C ASN A 332 10.69 21.34 22.76
N ALA A 333 9.88 22.36 22.47
CA ALA A 333 8.92 22.31 21.38
C ALA A 333 9.63 21.97 20.07
N ARG A 334 8.96 21.15 19.26
CA ARG A 334 9.46 20.70 17.96
C ARG A 334 8.45 21.08 16.90
N ASP A 335 8.93 21.65 15.80
CA ASP A 335 8.07 21.88 14.65
C ASP A 335 7.79 20.56 13.90
N ARG A 336 7.05 20.66 12.80
CA ARG A 336 6.66 19.51 11.97
C ARG A 336 7.84 18.76 11.34
N TRP A 337 9.04 19.34 11.35
CA TRP A 337 10.28 18.73 10.87
C TRP A 337 11.15 18.25 12.02
N GLY A 338 10.65 18.30 13.26
CA GLY A 338 11.39 17.89 14.44
C GLY A 338 12.40 18.92 14.93
N TRP A 339 12.44 20.13 14.35
CA TRP A 339 13.40 21.17 14.73
C TRP A 339 13.00 21.82 16.04
N SER A 340 13.97 22.00 16.92
CA SER A 340 13.78 22.72 18.19
C SER A 340 14.35 24.14 18.12
N ALA A 341 14.02 24.98 19.10
CA ALA A 341 14.66 26.29 19.25
C ALA A 341 16.19 26.18 19.40
N LEU A 342 16.68 25.09 20.03
CA LEU A 342 18.11 24.80 20.14
C LEU A 342 18.72 24.39 18.80
N SER A 343 17.99 23.63 17.97
CA SER A 343 18.38 23.29 16.59
C SER A 343 18.52 24.54 15.72
N MET A 344 17.61 25.51 15.85
CA MET A 344 17.68 26.80 15.16
C MET A 344 18.88 27.64 15.62
N CYS A 345 19.27 27.58 16.89
CA CYS A 345 20.49 28.22 17.37
C CYS A 345 21.75 27.58 16.76
N GLY A 346 21.79 26.24 16.69
CA GLY A 346 22.85 25.49 16.04
C GLY A 346 22.96 25.83 14.54
N TYR A 347 21.84 26.06 13.87
CA TYR A 347 21.83 26.47 12.46
C TYR A 347 22.22 27.94 12.25
N GLY A 348 21.67 28.84 13.06
CA GLY A 348 21.76 30.30 12.90
C GLY A 348 22.97 30.96 13.57
N GLY A 349 23.64 30.28 14.51
CA GLY A 349 24.81 30.81 15.22
C GLY A 349 24.47 31.69 16.43
N HIS A 350 23.25 31.59 16.97
CA HIS A 350 22.75 32.46 18.04
C HIS A 350 23.19 32.00 19.44
N VAL A 351 24.46 32.27 19.79
CA VAL A 351 25.13 31.80 21.02
C VAL A 351 24.37 32.19 22.31
N GLU A 352 23.89 33.43 22.41
CA GLU A 352 23.22 33.93 23.61
C GLU A 352 21.84 33.29 23.82
N ILE A 353 21.14 32.96 22.72
CA ILE A 353 19.86 32.24 22.75
C ILE A 353 20.10 30.77 23.09
N CYS A 354 21.16 30.17 22.55
CA CYS A 354 21.58 28.81 22.89
C CYS A 354 21.79 28.67 24.42
N ARG A 355 22.53 29.61 25.02
CA ARG A 355 22.75 29.62 26.48
C ARG A 355 21.45 29.79 27.26
N LEU A 356 20.61 30.73 26.85
CA LEU A 356 19.30 30.97 27.49
C LEU A 356 18.40 29.72 27.45
N LEU A 357 18.40 28.97 26.35
CA LEU A 357 17.63 27.73 26.21
C LEU A 357 18.20 26.60 27.07
N LEU A 358 19.53 26.46 27.14
CA LEU A 358 20.20 25.44 27.97
C LEU A 358 19.97 25.66 29.46
N ASP A 359 20.02 26.92 29.92
CA ASP A 359 19.73 27.29 31.30
C ASP A 359 18.28 26.95 31.71
N HIS A 360 17.37 26.83 30.74
CA HIS A 360 15.97 26.46 30.94
C HIS A 360 15.66 25.00 30.59
N GLY A 361 16.69 24.15 30.43
CA GLY A 361 16.52 22.71 30.30
C GLY A 361 16.28 22.22 28.87
N ALA A 362 16.81 22.93 27.87
CA ALA A 362 16.79 22.42 26.49
C ALA A 362 17.53 21.07 26.37
N ASP A 363 16.94 20.16 25.59
CA ASP A 363 17.48 18.83 25.32
C ASP A 363 18.54 18.88 24.21
N LEU A 364 19.76 18.53 24.60
CA LEU A 364 20.94 18.47 23.75
C LEU A 364 20.83 17.38 22.66
N ASN A 365 19.93 16.41 22.84
CA ASN A 365 19.77 15.24 21.97
C ASN A 365 18.50 15.31 21.10
N ASN A 366 17.86 16.47 21.03
CA ASN A 366 16.73 16.68 20.13
C ASN A 366 17.18 16.49 18.67
N MET A 367 16.85 15.34 18.10
CA MET A 367 17.10 15.06 16.69
C MET A 367 15.97 15.63 15.85
N ASP A 368 16.23 16.16 14.66
CA ASP A 368 15.17 16.45 13.69
C ASP A 368 14.72 15.18 12.95
N VAL A 369 13.87 15.32 11.93
CA VAL A 369 13.41 14.18 11.10
C VAL A 369 14.53 13.53 10.27
N ASP A 370 15.63 14.26 10.07
CA ASP A 370 16.80 13.79 9.33
C ASP A 370 17.86 13.16 10.29
N GLY A 371 17.60 13.17 11.60
CA GLY A 371 18.48 12.64 12.62
C GLY A 371 19.57 13.61 13.08
N ASP A 372 19.52 14.86 12.63
CA ASP A 372 20.51 15.89 12.98
C ASP A 372 20.22 16.47 14.37
N THR A 373 21.29 16.63 15.17
CA THR A 373 21.24 17.23 16.50
C THR A 373 21.62 18.72 16.42
N PRO A 374 21.31 19.54 17.44
CA PRO A 374 21.75 20.94 17.46
C PRO A 374 23.28 21.10 17.30
N GLU A 375 24.03 20.10 17.77
CA GLU A 375 25.48 20.01 17.67
C GLU A 375 25.95 19.67 16.24
N SER A 376 25.30 18.72 15.55
CA SER A 376 25.62 18.42 14.14
C SER A 376 25.32 19.61 13.23
N LEU A 377 24.21 20.32 13.49
CA LEU A 377 23.84 21.54 12.78
C LEU A 377 24.87 22.67 13.00
N ALA A 378 25.30 22.91 14.24
CA ALA A 378 26.35 23.88 14.57
C ALA A 378 27.70 23.55 13.91
N THR A 379 28.04 22.26 13.87
CA THR A 379 29.26 21.77 13.22
C THR A 379 29.21 21.97 11.72
N ASN A 380 28.10 21.60 11.07
CA ASN A 380 27.89 21.75 9.63
C ASN A 380 27.86 23.23 9.19
N ARG A 381 27.55 24.15 10.10
CA ARG A 381 27.49 25.60 9.85
C ARG A 381 28.72 26.37 10.33
N GLY A 382 29.69 25.69 10.94
CA GLY A 382 30.96 26.31 11.37
C GLY A 382 30.85 27.18 12.63
N HIS A 383 29.80 27.00 13.44
CA HIS A 383 29.57 27.80 14.65
C HIS A 383 30.31 27.21 15.86
N ALA A 384 31.64 27.32 15.84
CA ALA A 384 32.54 26.69 16.83
C ALA A 384 32.20 27.05 18.29
N ASN A 385 31.74 28.27 18.56
CA ASN A 385 31.36 28.70 19.92
C ASN A 385 30.14 27.94 20.46
N ILE A 386 29.21 27.52 19.59
CA ILE A 386 28.03 26.73 19.98
C ILE A 386 28.41 25.27 20.18
N VAL A 387 29.29 24.73 19.32
CA VAL A 387 29.80 23.35 19.48
C VAL A 387 30.52 23.20 20.82
N ILE A 388 31.44 24.12 21.13
CA ILE A 388 32.16 24.13 22.41
C ILE A 388 31.17 24.23 23.59
N MET A 389 30.18 25.13 23.51
CA MET A 389 29.18 25.29 24.57
C MET A 389 28.33 24.03 24.80
N LEU A 390 27.94 23.32 23.74
CA LEU A 390 27.14 22.09 23.83
C LEU A 390 27.99 20.91 24.36
N GLU A 391 29.26 20.82 23.96
CA GLU A 391 30.22 19.83 24.47
C GLU A 391 30.51 20.04 25.97
N GLU A 392 30.70 21.28 26.41
CA GLU A 392 30.91 21.63 27.82
C GLU A 392 29.68 21.27 28.67
N GLU A 393 28.46 21.61 28.23
CA GLU A 393 27.24 21.23 28.95
C GLU A 393 27.00 19.72 28.97
N ARG A 394 27.39 18.99 27.91
CA ARG A 394 27.33 17.53 27.89
C ARG A 394 28.32 16.93 28.88
N ALA A 395 29.56 17.42 28.90
CA ALA A 395 30.59 16.96 29.82
C ALA A 395 30.23 17.23 31.29
N GLU A 396 29.64 18.39 31.59
CA GLU A 396 29.15 18.69 32.95
C GLU A 396 27.99 17.77 33.36
N ARG A 397 27.04 17.51 32.47
CA ARG A 397 25.92 16.58 32.73
C ARG A 397 26.43 15.14 32.93
N ASP A 398 27.38 14.68 32.12
CA ASP A 398 27.99 13.35 32.23
C ASP A 398 28.83 13.19 33.50
N LEU A 399 29.53 14.23 33.95
CA LEU A 399 30.29 14.20 35.22
C LEU A 399 29.35 14.05 36.41
N ARG A 400 28.22 14.78 36.43
CA ARG A 400 27.18 14.67 37.46
C ARG A 400 26.53 13.28 37.48
N VAL A 401 26.43 12.60 36.33
CA VAL A 401 25.93 11.22 36.22
C VAL A 401 26.97 10.21 36.71
N ARG A 402 28.26 10.40 36.40
CA ARG A 402 29.34 9.50 36.84
C ARG A 402 29.63 9.57 38.34
N GLU A 403 29.50 10.75 38.94
CA GLU A 403 29.60 10.93 40.39
C GLU A 403 28.44 10.26 41.16
N ALA A 404 27.33 9.95 40.47
CA ALA A 404 26.18 9.25 41.05
C ALA A 404 26.28 7.71 41.01
N ASP A 405 27.20 7.13 40.21
CA ASP A 405 27.20 5.68 39.88
C ASP A 405 28.42 4.88 40.38
N SER A 406 29.31 5.45 41.21
CA SER A 406 30.48 4.71 41.72
C SER A 406 30.21 3.92 43.01
N ASP A 407 29.73 2.67 42.91
CA ASP A 407 30.08 1.63 43.90
C ASP A 407 30.07 0.17 43.36
N LYS A 408 31.25 -0.46 43.43
CA LYS A 408 31.63 -1.90 43.33
C LYS A 408 31.91 -2.60 41.98
N PRO A 409 33.04 -3.37 41.89
CA PRO A 409 33.48 -4.11 40.69
C PRO A 409 33.36 -5.65 40.81
N ARG A 410 33.39 -6.37 39.67
CA ARG A 410 33.79 -7.80 39.51
C ARG A 410 34.01 -8.13 38.02
N SER A 411 35.26 -8.35 37.58
CA SER A 411 36.02 -9.62 37.45
C SER A 411 35.65 -10.49 36.24
N VAL A 412 36.66 -10.68 35.39
CA VAL A 412 36.68 -11.24 34.02
C VAL A 412 36.98 -12.74 34.05
N GLU A 413 36.33 -13.52 33.18
CA GLU A 413 36.93 -14.70 32.55
C GLU A 413 36.60 -14.75 31.05
N LYS A 414 37.59 -15.11 30.24
CA LYS A 414 37.57 -15.14 28.77
C LYS A 414 37.56 -16.58 28.27
N GLU A 415 36.67 -16.89 27.34
CA GLU A 415 36.87 -17.98 26.38
C GLU A 415 36.86 -17.42 24.95
N LYS A 416 37.76 -17.94 24.10
CA LYS A 416 38.00 -17.49 22.72
C LYS A 416 37.13 -18.24 21.72
N PRO A 417 36.51 -17.56 20.73
CA PRO A 417 36.05 -18.19 19.50
C PRO A 417 37.16 -18.23 18.44
N THR A 418 37.20 -19.34 17.72
CA THR A 418 37.99 -19.56 16.50
C THR A 418 37.46 -18.73 15.33
N THR A 419 38.41 -18.31 14.49
CA THR A 419 38.35 -17.23 13.48
C THR A 419 37.39 -17.47 12.31
N LEU A 420 36.45 -16.55 12.08
CA LEU A 420 35.98 -16.18 10.74
C LEU A 420 36.90 -15.07 10.19
N GLY A 421 37.27 -15.19 8.91
CA GLY A 421 37.74 -14.13 8.00
C GLY A 421 38.60 -12.98 8.55
N ASN A 422 39.84 -12.91 8.06
CA ASN A 422 40.74 -11.76 8.24
C ASN A 422 40.00 -10.41 8.01
N PRO A 423 39.97 -9.45 8.96
CA PRO A 423 39.20 -8.20 8.89
C PRO A 423 39.63 -7.20 7.79
N ARG A 424 40.48 -7.64 6.84
CA ARG A 424 41.03 -6.79 5.78
C ARG A 424 40.28 -6.86 4.44
N ASN A 425 39.40 -7.83 4.21
CA ASN A 425 38.65 -7.93 2.94
C ASN A 425 37.12 -7.96 3.19
N PRO A 426 36.33 -7.17 2.42
CA PRO A 426 34.87 -7.24 2.48
C PRO A 426 34.36 -8.59 1.93
N PRO A 427 33.26 -9.15 2.47
CA PRO A 427 32.70 -10.40 1.95
C PRO A 427 32.28 -10.24 0.48
N HIS A 428 32.47 -11.28 -0.30
CA HIS A 428 32.27 -11.30 -1.75
C HIS A 428 31.02 -12.11 -2.10
N ILE A 429 30.01 -11.41 -2.61
CA ILE A 429 28.70 -11.96 -2.98
C ILE A 429 28.64 -12.20 -4.49
N GLY A 430 28.24 -13.40 -4.89
CA GLY A 430 27.90 -13.73 -6.27
C GLY A 430 26.41 -13.55 -6.52
N ILE A 431 26.04 -13.02 -7.69
CA ILE A 431 24.65 -12.88 -8.13
C ILE A 431 24.50 -13.52 -9.52
N ILE A 432 23.55 -14.43 -9.67
CA ILE A 432 23.23 -15.08 -10.96
C ILE A 432 22.00 -14.40 -11.55
N GLY A 433 22.21 -13.61 -12.61
CA GLY A 433 21.21 -12.82 -13.31
C GLY A 433 21.36 -11.32 -13.05
N ALA A 434 21.37 -10.53 -14.12
CA ALA A 434 21.37 -9.08 -14.12
C ALA A 434 20.00 -8.49 -14.51
N GLY A 435 18.93 -9.19 -14.14
CA GLY A 435 17.59 -8.60 -14.08
C GLY A 435 17.47 -7.59 -12.94
N ILE A 436 16.36 -6.87 -12.87
CA ILE A 436 16.12 -5.84 -11.85
C ILE A 436 16.28 -6.34 -10.40
N SER A 437 15.89 -7.58 -10.07
CA SER A 437 16.12 -8.16 -8.74
C SER A 437 17.60 -8.32 -8.42
N GLY A 438 18.40 -8.84 -9.36
CA GLY A 438 19.85 -9.00 -9.19
C GLY A 438 20.58 -7.65 -9.14
N LEU A 439 20.18 -6.69 -9.96
CA LEU A 439 20.74 -5.33 -9.95
C LEU A 439 20.42 -4.60 -8.64
N ARG A 440 19.17 -4.68 -8.15
CA ARG A 440 18.79 -4.06 -6.87
C ARG A 440 19.49 -4.71 -5.68
N ALA A 441 19.60 -6.04 -5.66
CA ALA A 441 20.37 -6.74 -4.64
C ALA A 441 21.84 -6.28 -4.62
N ALA A 442 22.46 -6.16 -5.80
CA ALA A 442 23.81 -5.66 -5.94
C ALA A 442 23.97 -4.24 -5.40
N ASP A 443 23.05 -3.34 -5.77
CA ASP A 443 23.03 -1.95 -5.33
C ASP A 443 23.06 -1.87 -3.80
N VAL A 444 22.11 -2.52 -3.13
CA VAL A 444 22.00 -2.52 -1.65
C VAL A 444 23.26 -3.10 -1.00
N LEU A 445 23.76 -4.24 -1.49
CA LEU A 445 24.97 -4.88 -0.94
C LEU A 445 26.22 -4.00 -1.10
N ILE A 446 26.38 -3.33 -2.24
CA ILE A 446 27.49 -2.42 -2.49
C ILE A 446 27.44 -1.24 -1.52
N GLN A 447 26.25 -0.66 -1.28
CA GLN A 447 26.09 0.41 -0.29
C GLN A 447 26.43 -0.04 1.13
N LYS A 448 26.12 -1.31 1.47
CA LYS A 448 26.46 -1.95 2.75
C LYS A 448 27.93 -2.40 2.85
N GLY A 449 28.75 -2.16 1.82
CA GLY A 449 30.20 -2.40 1.83
C GLY A 449 30.63 -3.81 1.41
N PHE A 450 29.75 -4.58 0.77
CA PHE A 450 30.10 -5.88 0.20
C PHE A 450 30.74 -5.73 -1.18
N LYS A 451 31.60 -6.70 -1.54
CA LYS A 451 32.07 -6.87 -2.91
C LYS A 451 31.04 -7.71 -3.68
N VAL A 452 30.68 -7.31 -4.90
CA VAL A 452 29.65 -8.00 -5.69
C VAL A 452 30.15 -8.35 -7.09
N THR A 453 29.87 -9.57 -7.55
CA THR A 453 30.00 -9.99 -8.95
C THR A 453 28.64 -10.46 -9.46
N ILE A 454 28.22 -9.95 -10.62
CA ILE A 454 26.97 -10.34 -11.29
C ILE A 454 27.32 -11.17 -12.53
N LEU A 455 26.70 -12.33 -12.68
CA LEU A 455 26.88 -13.25 -13.79
C LEU A 455 25.59 -13.28 -14.61
N GLU A 456 25.64 -12.76 -15.83
CA GLU A 456 24.49 -12.69 -16.73
C GLU A 456 24.75 -13.54 -17.97
N ALA A 457 23.80 -14.42 -18.29
CA ALA A 457 23.91 -15.32 -19.42
C ALA A 457 23.73 -14.58 -20.76
N ARG A 458 22.94 -13.50 -20.77
CA ARG A 458 22.76 -12.61 -21.91
C ARG A 458 23.98 -11.70 -22.10
N ASP A 459 24.04 -11.09 -23.27
CA ASP A 459 24.98 -10.02 -23.63
C ASP A 459 24.50 -8.62 -23.19
N ARG A 460 23.42 -8.56 -22.40
CA ARG A 460 22.80 -7.34 -21.87
C ARG A 460 22.25 -7.57 -20.47
N ILE A 461 22.06 -6.47 -19.72
CA ILE A 461 21.31 -6.49 -18.46
C ILE A 461 19.79 -6.35 -18.69
N GLY A 462 19.01 -6.40 -17.62
CA GLY A 462 17.56 -6.16 -17.62
C GLY A 462 16.71 -7.43 -17.62
N GLY A 463 17.24 -8.55 -18.12
CA GLY A 463 16.51 -9.82 -18.19
C GLY A 463 15.22 -9.67 -19.03
N ARG A 464 14.07 -9.84 -18.39
CA ARG A 464 12.75 -9.64 -19.01
C ARG A 464 12.44 -8.17 -19.32
N ILE A 465 13.11 -7.21 -18.69
CA ILE A 465 13.09 -5.82 -19.14
C ILE A 465 14.02 -5.70 -20.34
N CYS A 466 13.42 -5.42 -21.50
CA CYS A 466 14.10 -5.40 -22.79
C CYS A 466 13.34 -4.52 -23.76
N GLN A 467 14.09 -3.79 -24.59
CA GLN A 467 13.54 -2.95 -25.64
C GLN A 467 13.89 -3.52 -27.02
N SER A 468 13.07 -3.17 -28.01
CA SER A 468 13.27 -3.47 -29.43
C SER A 468 13.10 -2.20 -30.25
N ASP A 469 13.90 -2.04 -31.30
CA ASP A 469 13.87 -0.91 -32.25
C ASP A 469 13.34 -1.32 -33.63
N LYS A 470 12.88 -2.56 -33.80
CA LYS A 470 12.44 -3.12 -35.09
C LYS A 470 11.28 -2.38 -35.76
N LEU A 471 10.53 -1.56 -35.03
CA LEU A 471 9.45 -0.72 -35.55
C LEU A 471 9.95 0.61 -36.13
N GLY A 472 11.25 0.90 -36.05
CA GLY A 472 11.84 2.20 -36.37
C GLY A 472 11.84 3.18 -35.19
N TYR A 473 11.38 2.75 -34.03
CA TYR A 473 11.49 3.43 -32.73
C TYR A 473 11.47 2.38 -31.62
N ARG A 474 11.90 2.78 -30.42
CA ARG A 474 12.06 1.88 -29.27
C ARG A 474 10.73 1.59 -28.58
N VAL A 475 10.48 0.31 -28.29
CA VAL A 475 9.35 -0.19 -27.50
C VAL A 475 9.80 -1.27 -26.52
N ASP A 476 9.11 -1.42 -25.40
CA ASP A 476 9.34 -2.53 -24.46
C ASP A 476 8.78 -3.84 -25.01
N THR A 477 9.62 -4.88 -25.13
CA THR A 477 9.14 -6.25 -25.41
C THR A 477 8.78 -7.00 -24.12
N GLY A 478 9.21 -6.47 -22.98
CA GLY A 478 8.98 -6.97 -21.63
C GLY A 478 7.83 -6.27 -20.91
N PRO A 479 7.92 -5.95 -19.61
CA PRO A 479 6.92 -5.12 -18.94
C PRO A 479 6.87 -3.70 -19.53
N ASN A 480 5.69 -3.07 -19.48
CA ASN A 480 5.43 -1.69 -19.93
C ASN A 480 4.39 -0.96 -19.05
N TRP A 481 3.83 -1.65 -18.06
CA TRP A 481 2.95 -1.10 -17.04
C TRP A 481 3.69 -0.97 -15.71
N ILE A 482 3.26 -0.01 -14.92
CA ILE A 482 3.52 0.14 -13.50
C ILE A 482 2.17 -0.06 -12.81
N ALA A 483 1.93 -1.26 -12.29
CA ALA A 483 0.77 -1.54 -11.46
C ALA A 483 1.11 -1.09 -10.04
N SER A 484 0.25 -0.26 -9.41
CA SER A 484 0.40 0.09 -8.00
C SER A 484 -0.82 -0.46 -7.25
N CYS A 485 -0.60 -1.25 -6.22
CA CYS A 485 -1.69 -1.73 -5.37
C CYS A 485 -2.04 -0.64 -4.33
N SER A 486 -3.33 -0.33 -4.20
CA SER A 486 -3.85 0.65 -3.23
C SER A 486 -4.00 0.08 -1.81
N ILE A 487 -3.86 -1.25 -1.66
CA ILE A 487 -4.04 -1.94 -0.39
C ILE A 487 -2.67 -2.17 0.27
N SER A 488 -2.32 -1.24 1.15
CA SER A 488 -1.22 -1.37 2.10
C SER A 488 -1.52 -2.52 3.08
N THR A 489 -1.01 -3.72 2.81
CA THR A 489 -0.76 -4.72 3.85
C THR A 489 0.63 -4.52 4.45
N SER A 490 0.83 -5.08 5.64
CA SER A 490 1.81 -4.74 6.69
C SER A 490 3.31 -4.78 6.35
N LEU A 491 3.71 -4.98 5.09
CA LEU A 491 5.09 -4.69 4.65
C LEU A 491 5.29 -3.21 4.23
N HIS A 492 4.20 -2.45 4.01
CA HIS A 492 4.24 -1.04 3.60
C HIS A 492 3.48 -0.16 4.57
N ALA A 493 4.03 0.03 5.78
CA ALA A 493 3.58 1.07 6.71
C ALA A 493 4.03 2.49 6.29
N THR A 494 4.18 2.76 5.00
CA THR A 494 4.42 4.11 4.46
C THR A 494 3.48 4.34 3.29
N GLY A 495 2.45 5.16 3.49
CA GLY A 495 1.65 5.70 2.40
C GLY A 495 2.53 6.29 1.29
N ASP A 496 2.04 6.21 0.06
CA ASP A 496 2.54 6.85 -1.17
C ASP A 496 3.87 6.39 -1.81
N LYS A 497 4.63 5.44 -1.26
CA LYS A 497 5.89 4.97 -1.90
C LYS A 497 5.68 3.68 -2.70
N HIS A 498 5.91 3.73 -4.01
CA HIS A 498 5.94 2.55 -4.89
C HIS A 498 7.25 2.54 -5.70
N PRO A 499 8.14 1.54 -5.54
CA PRO A 499 9.55 1.66 -5.92
C PRO A 499 9.75 1.97 -7.41
N ILE A 500 8.97 1.36 -8.30
CA ILE A 500 9.09 1.59 -9.74
C ILE A 500 8.45 2.93 -10.14
N ARG A 501 7.40 3.37 -9.45
CA ARG A 501 6.77 4.68 -9.68
C ARG A 501 7.70 5.81 -9.24
N ASP A 502 8.32 5.66 -8.08
CA ASP A 502 9.27 6.61 -7.53
C ASP A 502 10.49 6.74 -8.46
N LEU A 503 10.97 5.62 -9.02
CA LEU A 503 12.03 5.62 -10.04
C LEU A 503 11.58 6.25 -11.36
N ALA A 504 10.32 6.04 -11.78
CA ALA A 504 9.78 6.70 -12.97
C ALA A 504 9.77 8.23 -12.78
N ILE A 505 9.35 8.70 -11.60
CA ILE A 505 9.40 10.13 -11.23
C ILE A 505 10.85 10.62 -11.21
N GLU A 506 11.77 9.90 -10.56
CA GLU A 506 13.19 10.28 -10.47
C GLU A 506 13.84 10.41 -11.87
N THR A 507 13.45 9.54 -12.79
CA THR A 507 14.00 9.49 -14.15
C THR A 507 13.26 10.38 -15.15
N ASN A 508 12.21 11.10 -14.71
CA ASN A 508 11.28 11.83 -15.58
C ASN A 508 10.72 10.95 -16.71
N THR A 509 10.43 9.68 -16.39
CA THR A 509 9.80 8.75 -17.32
C THR A 509 8.33 9.13 -17.50
N PRO A 510 7.88 9.47 -18.73
CA PRO A 510 6.51 9.89 -18.97
C PRO A 510 5.53 8.72 -18.76
N LEU A 511 4.49 8.98 -17.97
CA LEU A 511 3.47 8.02 -17.59
C LEU A 511 2.12 8.43 -18.18
N HIS A 512 1.38 7.43 -18.63
CA HIS A 512 0.02 7.56 -19.09
C HIS A 512 -0.93 6.84 -18.14
N HIS A 513 -1.86 7.58 -17.55
CA HIS A 513 -2.85 7.02 -16.64
C HIS A 513 -4.05 6.49 -17.43
N TRP A 514 -4.51 5.30 -17.08
CA TRP A 514 -5.72 4.77 -17.68
C TRP A 514 -6.93 5.64 -17.32
N ASN A 515 -7.73 6.01 -18.31
CA ASN A 515 -8.84 6.96 -18.18
C ASN A 515 -10.20 6.29 -17.90
N ASN A 516 -10.20 5.01 -17.49
CA ASN A 516 -11.40 4.18 -17.24
C ASN A 516 -12.35 4.02 -18.44
N ARG A 517 -11.89 4.31 -19.67
CA ARG A 517 -12.67 4.06 -20.88
C ARG A 517 -12.17 2.81 -21.58
N GLN A 518 -13.12 2.07 -22.15
CA GLN A 518 -12.81 0.97 -23.05
C GLN A 518 -13.86 0.78 -24.14
N ASN A 519 -13.39 0.37 -25.31
CA ASN A 519 -14.23 -0.04 -26.44
C ASN A 519 -14.36 -1.55 -26.41
N ILE A 520 -15.57 -2.05 -26.61
CA ILE A 520 -15.84 -3.48 -26.64
C ILE A 520 -16.63 -3.78 -27.91
N PHE A 521 -16.03 -4.59 -28.78
CA PHE A 521 -16.67 -5.20 -29.92
C PHE A 521 -17.22 -6.57 -29.53
N THR A 522 -18.49 -6.80 -29.84
CA THR A 522 -19.17 -8.07 -29.59
C THR A 522 -18.59 -9.20 -30.46
N SER A 523 -19.01 -10.43 -30.18
CA SER A 523 -18.66 -11.60 -30.99
C SER A 523 -19.04 -11.48 -32.48
N ASP A 524 -20.01 -10.62 -32.80
CA ASP A 524 -20.47 -10.37 -34.16
C ASP A 524 -19.75 -9.17 -34.82
N GLY A 525 -18.83 -8.51 -34.09
CA GLY A 525 -18.01 -7.40 -34.61
C GLY A 525 -18.67 -6.02 -34.44
N GLU A 526 -19.74 -5.92 -33.65
CA GLU A 526 -20.44 -4.66 -33.40
C GLU A 526 -19.87 -3.94 -32.17
N LEU A 527 -19.64 -2.63 -32.27
CA LEU A 527 -19.18 -1.82 -31.15
C LEU A 527 -20.33 -1.61 -30.15
N LEU A 528 -20.11 -1.96 -28.89
CA LEU A 528 -21.06 -1.68 -27.81
C LEU A 528 -21.18 -0.18 -27.54
N PRO A 529 -22.38 0.31 -27.19
CA PRO A 529 -22.56 1.69 -26.71
C PRO A 529 -21.65 1.99 -25.51
N ALA A 530 -21.04 3.17 -25.48
CA ALA A 530 -20.07 3.56 -24.46
C ALA A 530 -20.62 3.46 -23.02
N GLU A 531 -21.87 3.85 -22.79
CA GLU A 531 -22.54 3.75 -21.48
C GLU A 531 -22.64 2.29 -21.01
N LYS A 532 -23.01 1.38 -21.92
CA LYS A 532 -23.14 -0.05 -21.64
C LYS A 532 -21.77 -0.70 -21.41
N SER A 533 -20.77 -0.30 -22.20
CA SER A 533 -19.38 -0.73 -21.99
C SER A 533 -18.93 -0.33 -20.58
N ALA A 534 -19.05 0.94 -20.21
CA ALA A 534 -18.64 1.43 -18.89
C ALA A 534 -19.37 0.71 -17.74
N GLU A 535 -20.71 0.60 -17.79
CA GLU A 535 -21.51 -0.09 -16.78
C GLU A 535 -21.03 -1.52 -16.51
N LEU A 536 -20.92 -2.34 -17.56
CA LEU A 536 -20.57 -3.75 -17.43
C LEU A 536 -19.10 -3.97 -17.07
N SER A 537 -18.23 -3.03 -17.46
CA SER A 537 -16.81 -3.06 -17.10
C SER A 537 -16.61 -2.80 -15.62
N THR A 538 -17.24 -1.75 -15.09
CA THR A 538 -17.21 -1.45 -13.66
C THR A 538 -17.76 -2.63 -12.85
N LEU A 539 -18.88 -3.21 -13.28
CA LEU A 539 -19.43 -4.38 -12.61
C LEU A 539 -18.47 -5.57 -12.62
N LEU A 540 -17.82 -5.85 -13.76
CA LEU A 540 -16.86 -6.95 -13.84
C LEU A 540 -15.68 -6.73 -12.87
N TRP A 541 -15.18 -5.50 -12.74
CA TRP A 541 -14.15 -5.14 -11.77
C TRP A 541 -14.62 -5.38 -10.33
N GLU A 542 -15.81 -4.89 -9.96
CA GLU A 542 -16.40 -5.14 -8.63
C GLU A 542 -16.52 -6.64 -8.33
N MET A 543 -16.89 -7.45 -9.32
CA MET A 543 -16.99 -8.91 -9.15
C MET A 543 -15.62 -9.59 -8.97
N ILE A 544 -14.55 -9.03 -9.53
CA ILE A 544 -13.19 -9.55 -9.36
C ILE A 544 -12.64 -9.14 -7.99
N GLU A 545 -12.89 -7.91 -7.54
CA GLU A 545 -12.58 -7.45 -6.19
C GLU A 545 -13.31 -8.32 -5.14
N ASP A 546 -14.61 -8.53 -5.30
CA ASP A 546 -15.40 -9.45 -4.44
C ASP A 546 -14.80 -10.87 -4.42
N ALA A 547 -14.24 -11.33 -5.55
CA ALA A 547 -13.61 -12.65 -5.64
C ALA A 547 -12.27 -12.72 -4.90
N PHE A 548 -11.51 -11.62 -4.89
CA PHE A 548 -10.27 -11.51 -4.11
C PHE A 548 -10.57 -11.47 -2.61
N GLU A 549 -11.55 -10.68 -2.18
CA GLU A 549 -12.01 -10.68 -0.78
C GLU A 549 -12.51 -12.08 -0.37
N PHE A 550 -13.35 -12.71 -1.19
CA PHE A 550 -13.80 -14.09 -0.97
C PHE A 550 -12.62 -15.08 -0.86
N SER A 551 -11.59 -14.90 -1.68
CA SER A 551 -10.35 -15.68 -1.65
C SER A 551 -9.62 -15.56 -0.32
N VAL A 552 -9.47 -14.33 0.19
CA VAL A 552 -8.85 -14.02 1.49
C VAL A 552 -9.65 -14.65 2.63
N GLU A 553 -10.96 -14.45 2.65
CA GLU A 553 -11.85 -14.89 3.73
C GLU A 553 -11.95 -16.43 3.83
N ASN A 554 -12.05 -17.09 2.69
CA ASN A 554 -12.34 -18.53 2.64
C ASN A 554 -11.07 -19.38 2.51
N GLY A 555 -10.01 -18.83 1.90
CA GLY A 555 -8.70 -19.45 1.74
C GLY A 555 -8.77 -20.93 1.37
N MET A 556 -8.19 -21.79 2.22
CA MET A 556 -8.07 -23.23 1.98
C MET A 556 -9.41 -23.99 1.92
N SER A 557 -10.53 -23.40 2.35
CA SER A 557 -11.86 -24.02 2.21
C SER A 557 -12.38 -24.00 0.76
N ILE A 558 -11.86 -23.11 -0.08
CA ILE A 558 -12.19 -23.05 -1.51
C ILE A 558 -11.62 -24.30 -2.20
N PRO A 559 -12.38 -25.05 -3.02
CA PRO A 559 -11.87 -26.24 -3.73
C PRO A 559 -10.67 -25.94 -4.65
N GLU A 560 -9.72 -26.88 -4.76
CA GLU A 560 -8.52 -26.74 -5.63
C GLU A 560 -8.88 -26.52 -7.10
N SER A 561 -10.03 -27.03 -7.53
CA SER A 561 -10.54 -26.93 -8.90
C SER A 561 -11.33 -25.66 -9.17
N ALA A 562 -11.66 -24.85 -8.16
CA ALA A 562 -12.46 -23.64 -8.34
C ALA A 562 -11.62 -22.54 -8.98
N SER A 563 -12.14 -21.96 -10.06
CA SER A 563 -11.50 -20.86 -10.78
C SER A 563 -12.18 -19.51 -10.52
N LEU A 564 -11.47 -18.42 -10.80
CA LEU A 564 -12.05 -17.07 -10.76
C LEU A 564 -13.30 -16.98 -11.67
N TYR A 565 -13.25 -17.64 -12.83
CA TYR A 565 -14.39 -17.72 -13.74
C TYR A 565 -15.63 -18.39 -13.13
N ASP A 566 -15.43 -19.47 -12.35
CA ASP A 566 -16.53 -20.17 -11.68
C ASP A 566 -17.22 -19.26 -10.66
N TYR A 567 -16.44 -18.43 -9.95
CA TYR A 567 -16.97 -17.44 -9.02
C TYR A 567 -17.82 -16.39 -9.74
N ILE A 568 -17.28 -15.76 -10.79
CA ILE A 568 -17.99 -14.76 -11.60
C ILE A 568 -19.31 -15.35 -12.11
N LYS A 569 -19.27 -16.59 -12.64
CA LYS A 569 -20.45 -17.29 -13.13
C LYS A 569 -21.48 -17.58 -12.05
N ALA A 570 -21.06 -17.87 -10.82
CA ALA A 570 -21.97 -18.18 -9.72
C ALA A 570 -22.67 -16.93 -9.15
N THR A 571 -22.03 -15.76 -9.22
CA THR A 571 -22.53 -14.50 -8.62
C THR A 571 -23.26 -13.60 -9.61
N ILE A 572 -23.06 -13.80 -10.91
CA ILE A 572 -23.61 -12.91 -11.96
C ILE A 572 -25.14 -12.78 -11.96
N ASP A 573 -25.86 -13.86 -11.64
CA ASP A 573 -27.33 -13.85 -11.58
C ASP A 573 -27.84 -12.92 -10.48
N GLN A 574 -27.10 -12.83 -9.37
CA GLN A 574 -27.44 -11.96 -8.24
C GLN A 574 -27.10 -10.50 -8.52
N LYS A 575 -25.99 -10.26 -9.24
CA LYS A 575 -25.53 -8.92 -9.63
C LYS A 575 -26.34 -8.32 -10.79
N LEU A 576 -26.83 -9.15 -11.72
CA LEU A 576 -27.64 -8.76 -12.88
C LEU A 576 -28.95 -9.56 -12.97
N PRO A 577 -29.87 -9.40 -11.99
CA PRO A 577 -31.11 -10.17 -11.98
C PRO A 577 -32.00 -9.78 -13.17
N GLY A 578 -32.45 -10.77 -13.93
CA GLY A 578 -33.37 -10.56 -15.06
C GLY A 578 -32.73 -9.96 -16.32
N ARG A 579 -31.39 -9.89 -16.41
CA ARG A 579 -30.66 -9.35 -17.59
C ARG A 579 -29.78 -10.42 -18.27
N PRO A 580 -30.36 -11.48 -18.86
CA PRO A 580 -29.59 -12.64 -19.33
C PRO A 580 -28.59 -12.35 -20.45
N GLU A 581 -28.85 -11.37 -21.30
CA GLU A 581 -27.90 -10.98 -22.35
C GLU A 581 -26.68 -10.23 -21.77
N ASP A 582 -26.90 -9.40 -20.75
CA ASP A 582 -25.80 -8.71 -20.08
C ASP A 582 -24.97 -9.66 -19.20
N GLN A 583 -25.61 -10.69 -18.62
CA GLN A 583 -24.92 -11.77 -17.94
C GLN A 583 -23.95 -12.52 -18.87
N LYS A 584 -24.42 -12.93 -20.07
CA LYS A 584 -23.55 -13.57 -21.07
C LYS A 584 -22.42 -12.65 -21.51
N LEU A 585 -22.71 -11.36 -21.63
CA LEU A 585 -21.75 -10.37 -22.08
C LEU A 585 -20.63 -10.17 -21.06
N VAL A 586 -20.95 -9.99 -19.78
CA VAL A 586 -19.96 -9.89 -18.69
C VAL A 586 -19.13 -11.17 -18.57
N LEU A 587 -19.73 -12.35 -18.72
CA LEU A 587 -18.97 -13.60 -18.77
C LEU A 587 -17.97 -13.63 -19.93
N SER A 588 -18.37 -13.17 -21.12
CA SER A 588 -17.45 -13.08 -22.25
C SER A 588 -16.38 -12.01 -22.05
N MET A 589 -16.70 -10.90 -21.38
CA MET A 589 -15.73 -9.84 -21.04
C MET A 589 -14.70 -10.35 -20.02
N SER A 590 -15.09 -11.20 -19.07
CA SER A 590 -14.18 -11.77 -18.06
C SER A 590 -13.00 -12.54 -18.66
N GLU A 591 -13.11 -13.02 -19.91
CA GLU A 591 -12.01 -13.70 -20.58
C GLU A 591 -10.81 -12.77 -20.82
N MET A 592 -11.04 -11.46 -20.98
CA MET A 592 -9.96 -10.48 -21.18
C MET A 592 -9.01 -10.40 -19.99
N TRP A 593 -9.48 -10.79 -18.79
CA TRP A 593 -8.66 -10.93 -17.59
C TRP A 593 -7.41 -11.80 -17.81
N GLY A 594 -7.45 -12.71 -18.79
CA GLY A 594 -6.28 -13.52 -19.14
C GLY A 594 -5.05 -12.72 -19.57
N ALA A 595 -5.20 -11.48 -20.04
CA ALA A 595 -4.07 -10.60 -20.36
C ALA A 595 -3.31 -10.14 -19.10
N TYR A 596 -3.98 -10.06 -17.94
CA TYR A 596 -3.34 -9.74 -16.66
C TYR A 596 -2.58 -10.95 -16.11
N VAL A 597 -3.16 -12.14 -16.18
CA VAL A 597 -2.60 -13.36 -15.56
C VAL A 597 -1.66 -14.14 -16.50
N GLY A 598 -1.74 -13.90 -17.81
CA GLY A 598 -1.02 -14.64 -18.83
C GLY A 598 -1.60 -16.04 -19.14
N HIS A 599 -2.82 -16.31 -18.67
CA HIS A 599 -3.58 -17.53 -18.95
C HIS A 599 -5.08 -17.27 -18.84
N PRO A 600 -5.94 -18.09 -19.47
CA PRO A 600 -7.38 -17.89 -19.38
C PRO A 600 -7.92 -17.89 -17.94
N VAL A 601 -8.91 -17.04 -17.66
CA VAL A 601 -9.50 -16.81 -16.33
C VAL A 601 -10.03 -18.08 -15.65
N TRP A 602 -10.49 -19.08 -16.41
CA TRP A 602 -10.92 -20.39 -15.88
C TRP A 602 -9.76 -21.30 -15.43
N ARG A 603 -8.51 -20.91 -15.69
CA ARG A 603 -7.33 -21.58 -15.12
C ARG A 603 -6.80 -20.89 -13.88
N GLN A 604 -7.16 -19.63 -13.62
CA GLN A 604 -6.72 -18.90 -12.44
C GLN A 604 -7.36 -19.49 -11.18
N SER A 605 -6.57 -19.76 -10.15
CA SER A 605 -7.07 -20.34 -8.91
C SER A 605 -7.89 -19.33 -8.11
N LEU A 606 -9.16 -19.62 -7.83
CA LEU A 606 -9.95 -18.79 -6.92
C LEU A 606 -9.40 -18.82 -5.50
N ARG A 607 -8.83 -19.95 -5.07
CA ARG A 607 -8.24 -20.13 -3.72
C ARG A 607 -7.08 -19.17 -3.44
N PHE A 608 -6.32 -18.81 -4.47
CA PHE A 608 -5.12 -18.00 -4.36
C PHE A 608 -5.18 -16.72 -5.20
N ALA A 609 -6.39 -16.31 -5.59
CA ALA A 609 -6.60 -15.10 -6.38
C ALA A 609 -6.09 -13.84 -5.66
N TRP A 610 -6.20 -13.81 -4.33
CA TRP A 610 -5.65 -12.73 -3.49
C TRP A 610 -4.12 -12.55 -3.60
N MET A 611 -3.38 -13.58 -4.03
CA MET A 611 -1.93 -13.50 -4.25
C MET A 611 -1.57 -12.88 -5.61
N GLU A 612 -2.56 -12.57 -6.43
CA GLU A 612 -2.40 -11.94 -7.75
C GLU A 612 -3.12 -10.58 -7.80
N GLU A 613 -3.48 -10.05 -6.63
CA GLU A 613 -4.07 -8.72 -6.41
C GLU A 613 -2.99 -7.64 -6.60
N CYS A 614 -2.47 -7.55 -7.82
CA CYS A 614 -1.58 -6.49 -8.27
C CYS A 614 -2.32 -5.36 -9.00
N CYS A 615 -3.65 -5.46 -9.13
CA CYS A 615 -4.52 -4.55 -9.87
C CYS A 615 -5.55 -3.96 -8.90
N GLY A 616 -5.70 -2.63 -8.86
CA GLY A 616 -6.63 -1.96 -7.94
C GLY A 616 -6.17 -0.58 -7.40
N GLY A 617 -4.99 -0.08 -7.80
CA GLY A 617 -4.55 1.30 -7.54
C GLY A 617 -4.30 2.10 -8.81
N ASP A 618 -3.46 3.14 -8.73
CA ASP A 618 -3.17 4.06 -9.85
C ASP A 618 -2.27 3.35 -10.89
N GLU A 619 -2.87 2.70 -11.88
CA GLU A 619 -2.18 2.01 -12.97
C GLU A 619 -1.66 2.98 -14.03
N SER A 620 -0.37 2.88 -14.32
CA SER A 620 0.31 3.76 -15.27
C SER A 620 1.05 2.98 -16.35
N PHE A 621 0.81 3.33 -17.61
CA PHE A 621 1.59 2.85 -18.74
C PHE A 621 2.80 3.76 -18.98
N ILE A 622 3.97 3.19 -19.30
CA ILE A 622 5.15 3.99 -19.64
C ILE A 622 5.08 4.39 -21.13
N GLU A 623 4.90 5.68 -21.42
CA GLU A 623 4.74 6.16 -22.80
C GLU A 623 5.97 5.95 -23.69
N THR A 624 7.15 5.82 -23.07
CA THR A 624 8.43 5.57 -23.74
C THR A 624 8.86 4.10 -23.58
N THR A 625 9.80 3.82 -22.68
CA THR A 625 10.23 2.46 -22.32
C THR A 625 10.74 2.41 -20.89
N TYR A 626 10.86 1.20 -20.32
CA TYR A 626 11.52 0.94 -19.02
C TYR A 626 13.03 1.27 -18.97
N GLU A 627 13.65 1.68 -20.08
CA GLU A 627 15.10 1.84 -20.17
C GLU A 627 15.66 2.83 -19.14
N ALA A 628 15.06 4.00 -18.98
CA ALA A 628 15.57 5.02 -18.05
C ALA A 628 15.52 4.53 -16.60
N ILE A 629 14.44 3.84 -16.23
CA ILE A 629 14.28 3.19 -14.93
C ILE A 629 15.35 2.11 -14.74
N LEU A 630 15.56 1.24 -15.73
CA LEU A 630 16.57 0.18 -15.66
C LEU A 630 17.98 0.76 -15.54
N ASP A 631 18.31 1.80 -16.30
CA ASP A 631 19.60 2.49 -16.23
C ASP A 631 19.82 3.11 -14.85
N ARG A 632 18.76 3.66 -14.24
CA ARG A 632 18.83 4.19 -12.88
C ARG A 632 19.08 3.11 -11.84
N ILE A 633 18.42 1.96 -11.94
CA ILE A 633 18.65 0.80 -11.07
C ILE A 633 20.07 0.25 -11.27
N ALA A 634 20.56 0.23 -12.51
CA ALA A 634 21.86 -0.34 -12.85
C ALA A 634 23.04 0.60 -12.58
N LYS A 635 22.81 1.88 -12.26
CA LYS A 635 23.86 2.90 -12.12
C LYS A 635 24.98 2.47 -11.16
N LEU A 636 24.65 2.22 -9.89
CA LEU A 636 25.64 1.84 -8.89
C LEU A 636 26.26 0.45 -9.17
N PRO A 637 25.50 -0.59 -9.53
CA PRO A 637 26.07 -1.87 -9.96
C PRO A 637 27.05 -1.76 -11.14
N ARG A 638 26.75 -0.95 -12.17
CA ARG A 638 27.67 -0.74 -13.31
C ARG A 638 28.98 -0.08 -12.91
N GLU A 639 28.93 0.81 -11.91
CA GLU A 639 30.11 1.52 -11.42
C GLU A 639 31.00 0.68 -10.49
N LYS A 640 30.39 -0.21 -9.69
CA LYS A 640 31.09 -0.86 -8.56
C LYS A 640 31.05 -2.39 -8.52
N ALA A 641 30.15 -3.05 -9.26
CA ALA A 641 30.12 -4.51 -9.35
C ALA A 641 30.98 -5.01 -10.52
N ASP A 642 31.49 -6.24 -10.40
CA ASP A 642 32.04 -6.99 -11.54
C ASP A 642 30.88 -7.64 -12.32
N ILE A 643 30.39 -6.99 -13.37
CA ILE A 643 29.29 -7.51 -14.21
C ILE A 643 29.87 -8.29 -15.40
N ARG A 644 29.63 -9.60 -15.43
CA ARG A 644 30.10 -10.50 -16.49
C ARG A 644 28.95 -10.92 -17.38
N LEU A 645 28.83 -10.26 -18.53
CA LEU A 645 27.89 -10.61 -19.59
C LEU A 645 28.37 -11.85 -20.37
N GLY A 646 27.44 -12.58 -20.96
CA GLY A 646 27.67 -13.84 -21.67
C GLY A 646 28.23 -14.96 -20.78
N ALA A 647 28.09 -14.84 -19.45
CA ALA A 647 28.60 -15.77 -18.45
C ALA A 647 27.46 -16.66 -17.93
N ARG A 648 27.07 -17.65 -18.72
CA ARG A 648 26.02 -18.60 -18.32
C ARG A 648 26.55 -19.53 -17.22
N VAL A 649 25.88 -19.55 -16.08
CA VAL A 649 26.18 -20.48 -14.97
C VAL A 649 25.61 -21.86 -15.29
N LEU A 650 26.45 -22.89 -15.18
CA LEU A 650 26.10 -24.27 -15.48
C LEU A 650 25.82 -25.09 -14.22
N LYS A 651 26.58 -24.83 -13.16
CA LYS A 651 26.50 -25.58 -11.91
C LYS A 651 26.87 -24.70 -10.73
N VAL A 652 26.11 -24.87 -9.65
CA VAL A 652 26.30 -24.25 -8.34
C VAL A 652 26.62 -25.36 -7.35
N VAL A 653 27.71 -25.19 -6.61
CA VAL A 653 28.15 -26.06 -5.53
C VAL A 653 28.05 -25.27 -4.23
N THR A 654 27.14 -25.65 -3.35
CA THR A 654 26.94 -25.03 -2.04
C THR A 654 27.53 -25.88 -0.92
N PRO A 655 27.92 -25.28 0.21
CA PRO A 655 28.31 -26.05 1.39
C PRO A 655 27.11 -26.78 2.02
N THR A 656 27.41 -27.78 2.86
CA THR A 656 26.40 -28.53 3.62
C THR A 656 25.92 -27.81 4.88
N ASP A 657 26.71 -26.85 5.37
CA ASP A 657 26.41 -26.00 6.52
C ASP A 657 27.01 -24.61 6.32
N ARG A 658 26.53 -23.62 7.10
CA ARG A 658 26.86 -22.22 6.91
C ARG A 658 28.30 -21.88 7.27
N PHE A 659 29.00 -22.69 8.05
CA PHE A 659 30.33 -22.37 8.56
C PHE A 659 31.46 -23.12 7.85
N SER A 660 31.11 -24.04 6.94
CA SER A 660 32.07 -24.78 6.12
C SER A 660 32.13 -24.26 4.68
N GLY A 661 33.33 -24.29 4.09
CA GLY A 661 33.54 -24.05 2.66
C GLY A 661 33.11 -22.67 2.13
N GLU A 662 33.05 -22.61 0.80
CA GLU A 662 32.60 -21.46 -0.01
C GLU A 662 31.57 -21.95 -1.03
N VAL A 663 30.72 -21.05 -1.52
CA VAL A 663 29.87 -21.35 -2.66
C VAL A 663 30.71 -21.27 -3.93
N LYS A 664 30.67 -22.33 -4.75
CA LYS A 664 31.43 -22.39 -6.00
C LYS A 664 30.50 -22.49 -7.20
N LEU A 665 30.88 -21.90 -8.32
CA LEU A 665 30.10 -22.00 -9.54
C LEU A 665 30.97 -22.16 -10.78
N ALA A 666 30.44 -22.85 -11.78
CA ALA A 666 31.07 -23.08 -13.07
C ALA A 666 30.30 -22.35 -14.18
N THR A 667 31.02 -21.73 -15.12
CA THR A 667 30.44 -20.96 -16.24
C THR A 667 30.79 -21.56 -17.60
N THR A 668 30.10 -21.12 -18.67
CA THR A 668 30.33 -21.56 -20.06
C THR A 668 31.57 -20.98 -20.75
N LYS A 669 32.29 -20.02 -20.15
CA LYS A 669 33.47 -19.40 -20.80
C LYS A 669 34.62 -20.40 -20.94
N ALA A 670 35.43 -20.25 -22.00
CA ALA A 670 36.37 -21.24 -22.55
C ALA A 670 37.37 -21.86 -21.56
N ASP A 671 37.64 -21.20 -20.42
CA ASP A 671 38.57 -21.68 -19.40
C ASP A 671 37.89 -22.37 -18.20
N ALA A 672 36.58 -22.66 -18.28
CA ALA A 672 35.79 -23.28 -17.21
C ALA A 672 36.12 -22.69 -15.81
N GLU A 673 36.15 -21.35 -15.74
CA GLU A 673 36.51 -20.62 -14.53
C GLU A 673 35.57 -21.04 -13.39
N ILE A 674 36.14 -21.66 -12.36
CA ILE A 674 35.45 -21.94 -11.10
C ILE A 674 35.54 -20.68 -10.26
N LEU A 675 34.41 -20.03 -10.05
CA LEU A 675 34.30 -18.85 -9.20
C LEU A 675 33.87 -19.25 -7.79
N SER A 676 34.44 -18.60 -6.79
CA SER A 676 34.14 -18.78 -5.36
C SER A 676 33.51 -17.52 -4.80
N PHE A 677 32.48 -17.67 -3.97
CA PHE A 677 31.79 -16.59 -3.28
C PHE A 677 31.47 -16.97 -1.83
N ASP A 678 31.38 -15.96 -0.97
CA ASP A 678 30.95 -16.13 0.41
C ASP A 678 29.46 -16.45 0.47
N GLU A 679 28.64 -15.77 -0.33
CA GLU A 679 27.19 -15.99 -0.49
C GLU A 679 26.81 -15.94 -1.96
N LEU A 680 25.71 -16.60 -2.31
CA LEU A 680 25.17 -16.61 -3.67
C LEU A 680 23.69 -16.23 -3.70
N ILE A 681 23.35 -15.23 -4.50
CA ILE A 681 21.97 -14.87 -4.83
C ILE A 681 21.63 -15.41 -6.23
N CYS A 682 20.62 -16.26 -6.33
CA CYS A 682 20.10 -16.77 -7.59
C CYS A 682 18.85 -16.00 -7.98
N THR A 683 18.91 -15.26 -9.10
CA THR A 683 17.76 -14.48 -9.60
C THR A 683 17.24 -14.95 -10.94
N VAL A 684 17.52 -16.20 -11.30
CA VAL A 684 17.09 -16.76 -12.57
C VAL A 684 15.57 -16.97 -12.58
N PRO A 685 14.87 -16.78 -13.72
CA PRO A 685 13.43 -16.96 -13.79
C PRO A 685 12.95 -18.34 -13.34
N LEU A 686 11.72 -18.42 -12.81
CA LEU A 686 11.16 -19.67 -12.28
C LEU A 686 11.17 -20.80 -13.31
N GLY A 687 10.86 -20.51 -14.58
CA GLY A 687 10.92 -21.52 -15.65
C GLY A 687 12.31 -22.08 -15.88
N THR A 688 13.34 -21.23 -15.83
CA THR A 688 14.72 -21.68 -15.88
C THR A 688 15.06 -22.51 -14.64
N LEU A 689 14.64 -22.10 -13.43
CA LEU A 689 14.81 -22.90 -12.21
C LEU A 689 14.18 -24.29 -12.34
N LYS A 690 12.96 -24.40 -12.86
CA LYS A 690 12.28 -25.69 -13.06
C LYS A 690 13.09 -26.66 -13.91
N GLN A 691 13.82 -26.16 -14.90
CA GLN A 691 14.67 -26.97 -15.78
C GLN A 691 15.99 -27.37 -15.13
N VAL A 692 16.61 -26.45 -14.38
CA VAL A 692 17.96 -26.66 -13.84
C VAL A 692 17.98 -27.22 -12.42
N LYS A 693 16.87 -27.20 -11.68
CA LYS A 693 16.82 -27.59 -10.25
C LYS A 693 17.34 -29.00 -9.95
N GLU A 694 17.28 -29.92 -10.91
CA GLU A 694 17.79 -31.30 -10.73
C GLU A 694 19.31 -31.43 -10.84
N ARG A 695 19.94 -30.70 -11.76
CA ARG A 695 21.35 -30.90 -12.14
C ARG A 695 22.24 -29.67 -11.91
N GLY A 696 21.63 -28.51 -11.75
CA GLY A 696 22.30 -27.22 -11.59
C GLY A 696 22.81 -26.98 -10.17
N PHE A 697 22.34 -27.70 -9.16
CA PHE A 697 22.72 -27.50 -7.75
C PHE A 697 23.32 -28.77 -7.12
N TYR A 698 24.40 -28.61 -6.37
CA TYR A 698 25.02 -29.67 -5.59
C TYR A 698 25.47 -29.16 -4.21
N PRO A 699 25.11 -29.80 -3.09
CA PRO A 699 24.17 -30.91 -2.97
C PRO A 699 22.78 -30.55 -3.53
N ARG A 700 21.98 -31.58 -3.85
CA ARG A 700 20.61 -31.38 -4.38
C ARG A 700 19.81 -30.46 -3.44
N LEU A 701 18.96 -29.62 -4.04
CA LEU A 701 18.01 -28.79 -3.29
C LEU A 701 17.08 -29.68 -2.44
N PRO A 702 16.68 -29.24 -1.23
CA PRO A 702 15.71 -29.97 -0.42
C PRO A 702 14.39 -30.20 -1.16
N GLN A 703 13.73 -31.32 -0.89
CA GLN A 703 12.51 -31.72 -1.59
C GLN A 703 11.40 -30.64 -1.49
N ARG A 704 11.29 -29.97 -0.34
CA ARG A 704 10.33 -28.86 -0.14
C ARG A 704 10.49 -27.73 -1.17
N LEU A 705 11.72 -27.32 -1.48
CA LEU A 705 12.00 -26.29 -2.50
C LEU A 705 11.75 -26.83 -3.91
N PHE A 706 12.08 -28.11 -4.13
CA PHE A 706 11.87 -28.77 -5.41
C PHE A 706 10.37 -28.79 -5.77
N ASP A 707 9.53 -29.23 -4.83
CA ASP A 707 8.08 -29.29 -4.99
C ASP A 707 7.47 -27.90 -5.14
N ALA A 708 7.96 -26.91 -4.37
CA ALA A 708 7.52 -25.52 -4.50
C ALA A 708 7.76 -24.96 -5.92
N MET A 709 8.96 -25.20 -6.46
CA MET A 709 9.32 -24.76 -7.80
C MET A 709 8.45 -25.43 -8.85
N ASP A 710 8.01 -26.68 -8.66
CA ASP A 710 7.12 -27.38 -9.58
C ASP A 710 5.66 -26.94 -9.47
N ALA A 711 5.19 -26.61 -8.27
CA ALA A 711 3.81 -26.22 -8.01
C ALA A 711 3.42 -24.87 -8.64
N ILE A 712 4.29 -23.86 -8.55
CA ILE A 712 3.99 -22.50 -9.06
C ILE A 712 4.02 -22.51 -10.59
N SER A 713 3.00 -21.92 -11.22
CA SER A 713 2.85 -21.93 -12.68
C SER A 713 3.61 -20.78 -13.35
N ILE A 714 3.74 -20.85 -14.68
CA ILE A 714 4.36 -19.83 -15.51
C ILE A 714 3.31 -19.35 -16.52
N GLY A 715 3.09 -18.05 -16.55
CA GLY A 715 2.22 -17.37 -17.50
C GLY A 715 2.85 -17.25 -18.88
N HIS A 716 1.99 -17.20 -19.90
CA HIS A 716 2.38 -17.02 -21.29
C HIS A 716 1.69 -15.77 -21.83
N LEU A 717 2.26 -14.60 -21.52
CA LEU A 717 1.88 -13.33 -22.12
C LEU A 717 2.86 -12.97 -23.25
N GLU A 718 2.34 -12.67 -24.43
CA GLU A 718 3.10 -12.20 -25.59
C GLU A 718 2.47 -10.90 -26.13
N LYS A 719 3.27 -10.12 -26.85
CA LYS A 719 2.87 -8.82 -27.39
C LYS A 719 3.02 -8.80 -28.90
N VAL A 720 2.10 -8.12 -29.56
CA VAL A 720 2.23 -7.77 -30.99
C VAL A 720 2.00 -6.28 -31.17
N TYR A 721 3.00 -5.60 -31.70
CA TYR A 721 2.92 -4.20 -32.07
C TYR A 721 2.67 -4.10 -33.57
N ILE A 722 1.66 -3.34 -33.97
CA ILE A 722 1.33 -3.06 -35.37
C ILE A 722 1.39 -1.56 -35.58
N THR A 723 2.41 -1.10 -36.29
CA THR A 723 2.63 0.32 -36.61
C THR A 723 2.10 0.63 -38.00
N PHE A 724 1.37 1.73 -38.13
CA PHE A 724 0.78 2.22 -39.38
C PHE A 724 1.44 3.54 -39.81
N PRO A 725 1.27 3.98 -41.07
CA PRO A 725 1.72 5.31 -41.49
C PRO A 725 1.03 6.45 -40.73
N SER A 726 -0.24 6.26 -40.33
CA SER A 726 -1.00 7.21 -39.51
C SER A 726 -2.01 6.47 -38.61
N ALA A 727 -2.46 7.11 -37.53
CA ALA A 727 -3.45 6.54 -36.62
C ALA A 727 -4.87 6.73 -37.18
N PHE A 728 -5.22 5.99 -38.24
CA PHE A 728 -6.50 6.17 -38.93
C PHE A 728 -7.73 5.99 -38.01
N TRP A 729 -7.60 5.20 -36.94
CA TRP A 729 -8.66 4.93 -35.97
C TRP A 729 -9.03 6.11 -35.07
N THR A 730 -8.26 7.22 -35.07
CA THR A 730 -8.57 8.41 -34.26
C THR A 730 -9.51 9.34 -35.02
N VAL A 731 -10.67 9.68 -34.43
CA VAL A 731 -11.70 10.55 -35.05
C VAL A 731 -11.36 12.05 -34.88
N ASN A 732 -10.74 12.43 -33.76
CA ASN A 732 -10.18 13.75 -33.53
C ASN A 732 -8.75 13.58 -32.96
N GLN A 733 -7.79 14.38 -33.41
CA GLN A 733 -6.42 14.33 -32.88
C GLN A 733 -6.34 14.80 -31.41
N ASP A 734 -7.36 15.52 -30.94
CA ASP A 734 -7.56 15.91 -29.53
C ASP A 734 -8.34 14.85 -28.72
N ASP A 735 -8.93 13.85 -29.37
CA ASP A 735 -9.61 12.75 -28.67
C ASP A 735 -8.56 11.75 -28.18
N ASN A 736 -8.09 11.98 -26.96
CA ASN A 736 -7.15 11.13 -26.23
C ASN A 736 -7.85 9.84 -25.73
N PHE A 737 -8.47 9.07 -26.62
CA PHE A 737 -8.99 7.74 -26.28
C PHE A 737 -7.81 6.77 -26.08
N ALA A 738 -7.15 6.89 -24.94
CA ALA A 738 -6.17 5.96 -24.41
C ALA A 738 -6.87 4.91 -23.55
N GLY A 739 -7.77 4.17 -24.19
CA GLY A 739 -8.50 3.09 -23.57
C GLY A 739 -8.18 1.76 -24.24
N TYR A 740 -8.45 0.68 -23.52
CA TYR A 740 -8.44 -0.65 -24.12
C TYR A 740 -9.48 -0.72 -25.24
N THR A 741 -9.14 -1.38 -26.34
CA THR A 741 -10.13 -1.84 -27.32
C THR A 741 -10.12 -3.35 -27.35
N ASN A 742 -11.29 -3.93 -27.17
CA ASN A 742 -11.47 -5.34 -26.93
C ASN A 742 -12.40 -5.93 -27.98
N TRP A 743 -12.03 -7.09 -28.49
CA TRP A 743 -12.88 -7.92 -29.31
C TRP A 743 -13.16 -9.20 -28.56
N LEU A 744 -14.42 -9.39 -28.19
CA LEU A 744 -14.90 -10.64 -27.62
C LEU A 744 -14.75 -11.77 -28.65
N LYS A 745 -14.95 -13.02 -28.22
CA LYS A 745 -14.77 -14.23 -29.06
C LYS A 745 -15.35 -14.03 -30.47
N PRO A 746 -14.51 -13.91 -31.51
CA PRO A 746 -14.95 -13.45 -32.82
C PRO A 746 -15.58 -14.57 -33.63
N LYS A 747 -16.78 -14.33 -34.18
CA LYS A 747 -17.42 -15.20 -35.18
C LYS A 747 -17.07 -14.81 -36.62
N TYR A 748 -16.52 -13.62 -36.81
CA TYR A 748 -16.18 -13.02 -38.10
C TYR A 748 -14.76 -13.32 -38.59
N ALA A 749 -13.95 -14.04 -37.80
CA ALA A 749 -12.56 -14.39 -38.13
C ALA A 749 -12.24 -15.90 -37.96
N PRO A 750 -13.12 -16.84 -38.35
CA PRO A 750 -12.92 -18.27 -38.04
C PRO A 750 -11.74 -18.90 -38.79
N ASP A 751 -11.37 -18.35 -39.95
CA ASP A 751 -10.29 -18.90 -40.79
C ASP A 751 -8.90 -18.51 -40.25
N THR A 752 -8.76 -17.28 -39.74
CA THR A 752 -7.48 -16.75 -39.26
C THR A 752 -7.32 -16.92 -37.75
N ASN A 753 -8.42 -16.92 -36.98
CA ASN A 753 -8.47 -17.23 -35.56
C ASN A 753 -9.32 -18.49 -35.32
N PRO A 754 -8.73 -19.70 -35.50
CA PRO A 754 -9.48 -20.97 -35.56
C PRO A 754 -10.08 -21.42 -34.23
N LYS A 755 -9.74 -20.76 -33.12
CA LYS A 755 -10.29 -21.04 -31.79
C LYS A 755 -11.09 -19.87 -31.22
N CYS A 756 -11.33 -18.84 -32.03
CA CYS A 756 -12.09 -17.66 -31.66
C CYS A 756 -11.58 -17.02 -30.36
N TRP A 757 -10.25 -16.88 -30.22
CA TRP A 757 -9.67 -16.20 -29.07
C TRP A 757 -10.05 -14.71 -29.05
N PRO A 758 -10.45 -14.14 -27.90
CA PRO A 758 -10.66 -12.71 -27.79
C PRO A 758 -9.35 -11.95 -28.00
N GLN A 759 -9.43 -10.70 -28.44
CA GLN A 759 -8.27 -9.83 -28.67
C GLN A 759 -8.42 -8.55 -27.86
N GLU A 760 -7.29 -8.03 -27.37
CA GLU A 760 -7.23 -6.79 -26.60
C GLU A 760 -6.06 -5.95 -27.13
N ILE A 761 -6.30 -4.66 -27.29
CA ILE A 761 -5.24 -3.69 -27.65
C ILE A 761 -5.16 -2.52 -26.69
N TRP A 762 -3.94 -1.98 -26.62
CA TRP A 762 -3.63 -0.66 -26.08
C TRP A 762 -3.25 0.31 -27.20
N ASN A 763 -3.82 1.51 -27.17
CA ASN A 763 -3.68 2.53 -28.22
C ASN A 763 -2.51 3.48 -27.93
N LEU A 764 -1.37 3.31 -28.61
CA LEU A 764 -0.20 4.17 -28.40
C LEU A 764 -0.35 5.54 -29.10
N ALA A 765 -1.41 5.73 -29.89
CA ALA A 765 -1.71 6.99 -30.55
C ALA A 765 -2.41 8.00 -29.63
N ALA A 766 -2.67 7.64 -28.37
CA ALA A 766 -3.32 8.52 -27.40
C ALA A 766 -2.37 9.12 -26.36
N PHE A 767 -1.07 8.83 -26.46
CA PHE A 767 -0.03 9.41 -25.59
C PHE A 767 0.20 10.90 -25.86
N SER A 768 1.01 11.52 -24.98
CA SER A 768 1.51 12.88 -25.15
C SER A 768 2.09 13.11 -26.55
N PRO A 769 1.98 14.32 -27.12
CA PRO A 769 2.36 14.60 -28.51
C PRO A 769 3.77 14.10 -28.92
N GLU A 770 4.75 14.19 -28.03
CA GLU A 770 6.12 13.74 -28.21
C GLU A 770 6.27 12.20 -28.26
N ASN A 771 5.42 11.48 -27.53
CA ASN A 771 5.49 10.03 -27.37
C ASN A 771 4.42 9.29 -28.17
N ARG A 772 3.48 10.01 -28.77
CA ARG A 772 2.42 9.45 -29.59
C ARG A 772 2.98 8.66 -30.77
N ARG A 773 2.48 7.44 -30.97
CA ARG A 773 2.87 6.58 -32.11
C ARG A 773 1.61 6.04 -32.79
N PRO A 774 1.55 5.98 -34.14
CA PRO A 774 0.45 5.33 -34.85
C PRO A 774 0.57 3.81 -34.73
N THR A 775 0.37 3.27 -33.53
CA THR A 775 0.64 1.87 -33.21
C THR A 775 -0.39 1.28 -32.28
N LEU A 776 -0.86 0.10 -32.65
CA LEU A 776 -1.73 -0.74 -31.84
C LEU A 776 -0.88 -1.81 -31.17
N LEU A 777 -0.99 -1.94 -29.85
CA LEU A 777 -0.30 -2.96 -29.06
C LEU A 777 -1.29 -4.03 -28.62
N PHE A 778 -1.21 -5.22 -29.18
CA PHE A 778 -1.99 -6.38 -28.79
C PHE A 778 -1.34 -7.11 -27.61
N TYR A 779 -2.15 -7.49 -26.62
CA TYR A 779 -1.78 -8.44 -25.57
C TYR A 779 -2.39 -9.81 -25.86
N LEU A 780 -1.56 -10.83 -25.92
CA LEU A 780 -1.94 -12.21 -26.20
C LEU A 780 -1.60 -13.07 -25.01
N TYR A 781 -2.50 -13.96 -24.62
CA TYR A 781 -2.25 -14.87 -23.51
C TYR A 781 -2.57 -16.33 -23.84
N GLY A 782 -1.98 -17.25 -23.08
CA GLY A 782 -2.28 -18.68 -23.13
C GLY A 782 -2.14 -19.30 -24.53
N ASP A 783 -3.21 -19.96 -25.00
CA ASP A 783 -3.20 -20.69 -26.27
C ASP A 783 -3.11 -19.76 -27.49
N CYS A 784 -3.67 -18.55 -27.41
CA CYS A 784 -3.55 -17.54 -28.47
C CYS A 784 -2.09 -17.10 -28.63
N ALA A 785 -1.43 -16.77 -27.51
CA ALA A 785 -0.01 -16.43 -27.50
C ALA A 785 0.85 -17.56 -28.07
N SER A 786 0.62 -18.80 -27.62
CA SER A 786 1.31 -20.00 -28.11
C SER A 786 1.13 -20.20 -29.62
N TYR A 787 -0.09 -19.97 -30.13
CA TYR A 787 -0.40 -20.07 -31.55
C TYR A 787 0.39 -19.04 -32.37
N ILE A 788 0.35 -17.77 -31.96
CA ILE A 788 1.05 -16.68 -32.64
C ILE A 788 2.57 -16.90 -32.65
N VAL A 789 3.15 -17.26 -31.51
CA VAL A 789 4.59 -17.60 -31.44
C VAL A 789 4.92 -18.73 -32.41
N ARG A 790 4.14 -19.81 -32.44
CA ARG A 790 4.40 -20.95 -33.32
C ARG A 790 4.36 -20.59 -34.81
N ILE A 791 3.44 -19.73 -35.24
CA ILE A 791 3.34 -19.37 -36.66
C ILE A 791 4.39 -18.33 -37.06
N ALA A 792 4.79 -17.43 -36.15
CA ALA A 792 5.61 -16.26 -36.46
C ALA A 792 7.12 -16.42 -36.12
N PHE A 793 7.48 -17.34 -35.23
CA PHE A 793 8.86 -17.57 -34.79
C PHE A 793 9.72 -18.15 -35.92
N GLU A 794 10.97 -17.68 -36.03
CA GLU A 794 11.96 -18.08 -37.06
C GLU A 794 11.49 -17.90 -38.52
N LYS A 795 10.45 -17.10 -38.76
CA LYS A 795 10.02 -16.71 -40.11
C LYS A 795 10.89 -15.61 -40.71
N SER A 796 10.96 -15.56 -42.03
CA SER A 796 11.49 -14.39 -42.74
C SER A 796 10.66 -13.15 -42.41
N THR A 797 11.22 -11.95 -42.60
CA THR A 797 10.50 -10.69 -42.31
C THR A 797 9.20 -10.60 -43.10
N GLU A 798 9.20 -11.04 -44.35
CA GLU A 798 8.05 -11.02 -45.25
C GLU A 798 6.97 -12.04 -44.82
N GLU A 799 7.36 -13.27 -44.48
CA GLU A 799 6.42 -14.28 -43.98
C GLU A 799 5.85 -13.90 -42.62
N HIS A 800 6.68 -13.39 -41.71
CA HIS A 800 6.27 -12.90 -40.40
C HIS A 800 5.22 -11.80 -40.53
N TYR A 801 5.51 -10.81 -41.38
CA TYR A 801 4.58 -9.73 -41.68
C TYR A 801 3.27 -10.28 -42.24
N ALA A 802 3.32 -11.15 -43.27
CA ALA A 802 2.13 -11.67 -43.92
C ALA A 802 1.22 -12.47 -42.98
N LEU A 803 1.81 -13.36 -42.16
CA LEU A 803 1.06 -14.20 -41.22
C LEU A 803 0.40 -13.38 -40.12
N LEU A 804 1.10 -12.38 -39.57
CA LEU A 804 0.53 -11.54 -38.52
C LEU A 804 -0.48 -10.54 -39.09
N ASP A 805 -0.24 -9.97 -40.27
CA ASP A 805 -1.23 -9.12 -40.94
C ASP A 805 -2.53 -9.90 -41.20
N GLU A 806 -2.42 -11.13 -41.74
CA GLU A 806 -3.56 -12.01 -41.98
C GLU A 806 -4.34 -12.31 -40.67
N PHE A 807 -3.63 -12.59 -39.57
CA PHE A 807 -4.27 -12.85 -38.29
C PHE A 807 -4.99 -11.63 -37.71
N PHE A 808 -4.33 -10.46 -37.70
CA PHE A 808 -4.83 -9.28 -37.00
C PHE A 808 -5.75 -8.38 -37.81
N ARG A 809 -5.74 -8.50 -39.15
CA ARG A 809 -6.57 -7.69 -40.04
C ARG A 809 -8.05 -7.66 -39.69
N PRO A 810 -8.72 -8.78 -39.37
CA PRO A 810 -10.14 -8.77 -39.04
C PRO A 810 -10.52 -7.87 -37.86
N TYR A 811 -9.57 -7.54 -36.98
CA TYR A 811 -9.82 -6.71 -35.78
C TYR A 811 -9.59 -5.23 -36.08
N TYR A 812 -8.40 -4.87 -36.58
CA TYR A 812 -8.11 -3.47 -36.86
C TYR A 812 -8.96 -2.94 -38.04
N SER A 813 -9.51 -3.81 -38.89
CA SER A 813 -10.46 -3.41 -39.94
C SER A 813 -11.83 -2.96 -39.44
N LEU A 814 -12.17 -3.29 -38.18
CA LEU A 814 -13.41 -2.83 -37.53
C LEU A 814 -13.25 -1.46 -36.87
N LEU A 815 -12.03 -0.93 -36.80
CA LEU A 815 -11.78 0.39 -36.23
C LEU A 815 -12.33 1.50 -37.16
N PRO A 816 -12.69 2.67 -36.60
CA PRO A 816 -13.19 3.80 -37.38
C PRO A 816 -12.23 4.19 -38.51
N ASN A 817 -12.80 4.69 -39.61
CA ASN A 817 -12.07 5.18 -40.80
C ASN A 817 -11.21 4.15 -41.54
N PHE A 818 -11.31 2.85 -41.22
CA PHE A 818 -10.59 1.83 -41.97
C PHE A 818 -11.05 1.79 -43.43
N SER A 819 -10.08 1.72 -44.34
CA SER A 819 -10.31 1.48 -45.76
C SER A 819 -9.22 0.57 -46.31
N ALA A 820 -9.61 -0.54 -46.95
CA ALA A 820 -8.66 -1.49 -47.53
C ALA A 820 -7.80 -0.89 -48.66
N ASP A 821 -8.31 0.16 -49.32
CA ASP A 821 -7.63 0.87 -50.41
C ASP A 821 -6.72 2.00 -49.92
N ASP A 822 -6.82 2.41 -48.64
CA ASP A 822 -5.98 3.45 -48.08
C ASP A 822 -4.65 2.88 -47.57
N GLU A 823 -3.53 3.36 -48.13
CA GLU A 823 -2.18 2.99 -47.69
C GLU A 823 -1.94 3.31 -46.21
N ASN A 824 -2.63 4.29 -45.64
CA ASN A 824 -2.55 4.61 -44.22
C ASN A 824 -3.14 3.53 -43.31
N CYS A 825 -4.02 2.68 -43.84
CA CYS A 825 -4.66 1.57 -43.13
C CYS A 825 -3.89 0.24 -43.28
N LYS A 826 -2.75 0.23 -43.99
CA LYS A 826 -1.90 -0.94 -44.15
C LYS A 826 -0.76 -0.90 -43.13
N PRO A 827 -0.47 -1.99 -42.41
CA PRO A 827 0.66 -1.99 -41.49
C PRO A 827 1.97 -1.63 -42.19
N LYS A 828 2.72 -0.72 -41.59
CA LYS A 828 4.06 -0.36 -42.03
C LYS A 828 5.11 -1.30 -41.45
N ALA A 829 4.91 -1.73 -40.20
CA ALA A 829 5.79 -2.65 -39.49
C ALA A 829 5.00 -3.45 -38.45
N ILE A 830 5.39 -4.70 -38.24
CA ILE A 830 4.84 -5.58 -37.22
C ILE A 830 5.98 -6.18 -36.41
N LEU A 831 5.86 -6.15 -35.09
CA LEU A 831 6.79 -6.77 -34.15
C LEU A 831 6.00 -7.69 -33.20
N SER A 832 6.34 -8.97 -33.15
CA SER A 832 5.86 -9.88 -32.11
C SER A 832 6.96 -10.33 -31.15
N THR A 833 6.59 -10.61 -29.90
CA THR A 833 7.47 -11.24 -28.92
C THR A 833 7.39 -12.77 -29.01
N ALA A 834 8.37 -13.45 -28.40
CA ALA A 834 8.44 -14.91 -28.33
C ALA A 834 9.15 -15.36 -27.03
N TRP A 835 8.69 -14.86 -25.88
CA TRP A 835 9.23 -15.23 -24.57
C TRP A 835 9.14 -16.74 -24.30
N GLN A 836 8.14 -17.41 -24.87
CA GLN A 836 8.02 -18.87 -24.83
C GLN A 836 9.20 -19.60 -25.50
N MET A 837 9.89 -18.97 -26.44
CA MET A 837 11.08 -19.56 -27.09
C MET A 837 12.39 -19.16 -26.40
N ASP A 838 12.34 -18.28 -25.40
CA ASP A 838 13.51 -17.80 -24.67
C ASP A 838 13.79 -18.68 -23.44
N GLU A 839 14.80 -19.56 -23.57
CA GLU A 839 15.27 -20.43 -22.50
C GLU A 839 15.72 -19.65 -21.25
N LEU A 840 16.33 -18.46 -21.44
CA LEU A 840 16.83 -17.62 -20.36
C LEU A 840 15.71 -16.81 -19.69
N ALA A 841 14.52 -16.76 -20.26
CA ALA A 841 13.29 -16.31 -19.59
C ALA A 841 12.54 -17.47 -18.92
N GLY A 842 12.93 -18.72 -19.20
CA GLY A 842 12.27 -19.92 -18.70
C GLY A 842 11.05 -20.33 -19.51
N HIS A 843 11.00 -19.98 -20.80
CA HIS A 843 9.87 -20.23 -21.71
C HIS A 843 8.53 -19.65 -21.23
N GLY A 844 8.56 -18.46 -20.64
CA GLY A 844 7.33 -17.76 -20.26
C GLY A 844 7.57 -16.34 -19.77
N SER A 845 6.48 -15.67 -19.39
CA SER A 845 6.47 -14.25 -19.04
C SER A 845 6.75 -14.02 -17.56
N TYR A 846 5.93 -14.57 -16.65
CA TYR A 846 5.99 -14.37 -15.19
C TYR A 846 5.29 -15.51 -14.44
N CYS A 847 5.44 -15.62 -13.12
CA CYS A 847 4.74 -16.65 -12.35
C CYS A 847 3.24 -16.33 -12.19
N ASN A 848 2.41 -17.36 -12.08
CA ASN A 848 0.99 -17.24 -11.72
C ASN A 848 0.50 -18.48 -10.95
N PHE A 849 -0.75 -18.43 -10.47
CA PHE A 849 -1.34 -19.52 -9.67
C PHE A 849 -2.57 -20.12 -10.35
N GLN A 850 -2.43 -21.36 -10.76
CA GLN A 850 -3.47 -22.06 -11.52
C GLN A 850 -4.25 -23.07 -10.66
N VAL A 851 -5.48 -23.36 -11.07
CA VAL A 851 -6.30 -24.43 -10.49
C VAL A 851 -5.50 -25.74 -10.34
N GLY A 852 -5.72 -26.44 -9.22
CA GLY A 852 -4.97 -27.63 -8.83
C GLY A 852 -3.73 -27.36 -7.96
N ILE A 853 -3.29 -26.10 -7.83
CA ILE A 853 -2.24 -25.76 -6.86
C ILE A 853 -2.77 -25.90 -5.42
N LYS A 854 -1.95 -26.46 -4.54
CA LYS A 854 -2.37 -26.84 -3.20
C LYS A 854 -2.09 -25.78 -2.15
N ASN A 855 -0.83 -25.32 -2.06
CA ASN A 855 -0.31 -24.48 -0.98
C ASN A 855 0.56 -23.33 -1.53
N ALA A 856 0.03 -22.55 -2.48
CA ALA A 856 0.78 -21.53 -3.22
C ALA A 856 1.57 -20.56 -2.32
N ALA A 857 0.92 -20.05 -1.27
CA ALA A 857 1.54 -19.12 -0.33
C ALA A 857 2.79 -19.72 0.36
N GLU A 858 2.71 -20.98 0.78
CA GLU A 858 3.83 -21.68 1.41
C GLU A 858 4.91 -22.01 0.40
N ASP A 859 4.55 -22.32 -0.86
CA ASP A 859 5.50 -22.59 -1.93
C ASP A 859 6.33 -21.34 -2.26
N VAL A 860 5.68 -20.18 -2.38
CA VAL A 860 6.37 -18.89 -2.56
C VAL A 860 7.27 -18.60 -1.36
N LYS A 861 6.79 -18.76 -0.12
CA LYS A 861 7.59 -18.56 1.10
C LYS A 861 8.82 -19.47 1.14
N ALA A 862 8.69 -20.73 0.73
CA ALA A 862 9.80 -21.68 0.72
C ALA A 862 10.91 -21.26 -0.27
N ILE A 863 10.55 -20.82 -1.48
CA ILE A 863 11.54 -20.32 -2.45
C ILE A 863 12.13 -18.99 -1.96
N ARG A 864 11.30 -18.06 -1.48
CA ARG A 864 11.72 -16.76 -0.92
C ARG A 864 12.67 -16.92 0.27
N HIS A 865 12.47 -17.93 1.12
CA HIS A 865 13.37 -18.22 2.23
C HIS A 865 14.76 -18.65 1.72
N GLY A 866 14.79 -19.51 0.69
CA GLY A 866 16.03 -20.07 0.15
C GLY A 866 16.69 -21.07 1.10
N LEU A 867 18.02 -21.11 1.10
CA LEU A 867 18.84 -21.98 1.95
C LEU A 867 19.96 -21.15 2.62
N PRO A 868 19.65 -20.25 3.57
CA PRO A 868 20.65 -19.44 4.28
C PRO A 868 21.73 -20.30 4.96
N GLU A 869 21.35 -21.49 5.41
CA GLU A 869 22.25 -22.50 5.98
C GLU A 869 23.24 -23.08 4.98
N ARG A 870 22.96 -22.96 3.67
CA ARG A 870 23.87 -23.31 2.57
C ARG A 870 24.39 -22.08 1.82
N ARG A 871 24.17 -20.87 2.36
CA ARG A 871 24.58 -19.60 1.76
C ARG A 871 24.02 -19.37 0.34
N LEU A 872 22.82 -19.89 0.09
CA LEU A 872 22.12 -19.78 -1.18
C LEU A 872 20.78 -19.08 -0.99
N TRP A 873 20.60 -17.99 -1.71
CA TRP A 873 19.41 -17.14 -1.63
C TRP A 873 18.73 -17.07 -2.98
N PHE A 874 17.41 -16.84 -3.00
CA PHE A 874 16.64 -16.66 -4.22
C PHE A 874 15.92 -15.32 -4.21
N ALA A 875 15.95 -14.63 -5.34
CA ALA A 875 15.18 -13.39 -5.58
C ALA A 875 14.57 -13.40 -6.98
N GLY A 876 13.62 -12.52 -7.24
CA GLY A 876 12.87 -12.42 -8.49
C GLY A 876 11.38 -12.34 -8.23
N GLU A 877 10.60 -12.06 -9.28
CA GLU A 877 9.13 -11.90 -9.16
C GLU A 877 8.42 -13.11 -8.55
N HIS A 878 8.92 -14.33 -8.77
CA HIS A 878 8.39 -15.55 -8.15
C HIS A 878 8.71 -15.72 -6.65
N THR A 879 9.43 -14.76 -6.06
CA THR A 879 9.75 -14.67 -4.63
C THR A 879 9.33 -13.33 -4.03
N ALA A 880 8.71 -12.46 -4.81
CA ALA A 880 8.23 -11.15 -4.38
C ALA A 880 7.24 -11.25 -3.22
N PRO A 881 6.97 -10.15 -2.48
CA PRO A 881 5.79 -10.01 -1.63
C PRO A 881 4.51 -10.41 -2.38
N PHE A 882 3.48 -10.86 -1.66
CA PHE A 882 2.33 -11.50 -2.30
C PHE A 882 1.59 -10.56 -3.24
N GLU A 883 1.52 -9.30 -2.84
CA GLU A 883 0.85 -8.19 -3.54
C GLU A 883 1.56 -7.82 -4.86
N GLU A 884 2.81 -8.28 -5.05
CA GLU A 884 3.67 -7.89 -6.17
C GLU A 884 4.26 -9.11 -6.91
N LEU A 885 3.62 -10.27 -6.76
CA LEU A 885 4.01 -11.47 -7.51
C LEU A 885 3.80 -11.24 -9.01
N GLY A 886 4.78 -11.69 -9.81
CA GLY A 886 4.74 -11.51 -11.27
C GLY A 886 5.10 -10.10 -11.77
N THR A 887 5.38 -9.13 -10.90
CA THR A 887 5.60 -7.73 -11.30
C THR A 887 7.09 -7.32 -11.33
N ALA A 888 7.37 -6.19 -11.99
CA ALA A 888 8.68 -5.55 -11.94
C ALA A 888 8.99 -4.98 -10.54
N ALA A 889 8.00 -4.40 -9.86
CA ALA A 889 8.16 -3.90 -8.49
C ALA A 889 8.49 -5.04 -7.52
N GLY A 890 7.78 -6.15 -7.59
CA GLY A 890 8.06 -7.33 -6.76
C GLY A 890 9.43 -7.92 -6.99
N ALA A 891 9.90 -7.98 -8.24
CA ALA A 891 11.28 -8.37 -8.53
C ALA A 891 12.29 -7.40 -7.90
N TYR A 892 12.10 -6.08 -8.01
CA TYR A 892 12.95 -5.09 -7.34
C TYR A 892 12.99 -5.31 -5.82
N MET A 893 11.82 -5.43 -5.20
CA MET A 893 11.66 -5.59 -3.74
C MET A 893 12.25 -6.91 -3.24
N SER A 894 12.10 -8.00 -3.99
CA SER A 894 12.70 -9.29 -3.63
C SER A 894 14.24 -9.23 -3.60
N GLY A 895 14.85 -8.47 -4.51
CA GLY A 895 16.29 -8.26 -4.55
C GLY A 895 16.79 -7.48 -3.33
N GLU A 896 16.08 -6.41 -2.99
CA GLU A 896 16.34 -5.60 -1.79
C GLU A 896 16.19 -6.42 -0.50
N ALA A 897 15.07 -7.15 -0.36
CA ALA A 897 14.81 -7.98 0.81
C ALA A 897 15.88 -9.06 1.02
N VAL A 898 16.36 -9.71 -0.04
CA VAL A 898 17.45 -10.69 0.06
C VAL A 898 18.76 -10.04 0.50
N ALA A 899 19.11 -8.88 -0.08
CA ALA A 899 20.32 -8.16 0.28
C ALA A 899 20.33 -7.73 1.76
N GLU A 900 19.20 -7.24 2.28
CA GLU A 900 19.07 -6.87 3.70
C GLU A 900 19.19 -8.10 4.61
N ARG A 901 18.53 -9.22 4.28
CA ARG A 901 18.68 -10.46 5.06
C ARG A 901 20.13 -10.97 5.11
N ILE A 902 20.86 -10.87 4.00
CA ILE A 902 22.29 -11.22 3.98
C ILE A 902 23.05 -10.28 4.93
N PHE A 903 22.81 -8.97 4.86
CA PHE A 903 23.47 -8.00 5.73
C PHE A 903 23.19 -8.27 7.21
N ASP A 904 21.93 -8.52 7.57
CA ASP A 904 21.51 -8.83 8.94
C ASP A 904 22.20 -10.06 9.51
N GLU A 905 22.36 -11.10 8.68
CA GLU A 905 23.08 -12.31 9.07
C GLU A 905 24.57 -12.02 9.37
N TYR A 906 25.22 -11.17 8.58
CA TYR A 906 26.59 -10.72 8.88
C TYR A 906 26.67 -9.82 10.13
N LEU A 907 25.66 -9.00 10.40
CA LEU A 907 25.56 -8.24 11.64
C LEU A 907 25.40 -9.15 12.86
N ALA A 908 24.53 -10.15 12.78
CA ALA A 908 24.31 -11.14 13.84
C ALA A 908 25.59 -11.94 14.15
N LEU A 909 26.32 -12.37 13.11
CA LEU A 909 27.59 -13.06 13.27
C LEU A 909 28.66 -12.18 13.93
N ARG A 910 28.72 -10.89 13.59
CA ARG A 910 29.62 -9.93 14.26
C ARG A 910 29.27 -9.73 15.74
N LYS A 911 27.98 -9.74 16.10
CA LYS A 911 27.54 -9.66 17.50
C LYS A 911 27.87 -10.91 18.30
N ARG A 912 27.74 -12.11 17.72
CA ARG A 912 28.09 -13.39 18.39
C ARG A 912 29.59 -13.58 18.62
N ASN A 913 30.43 -12.97 17.78
CA ASN A 913 31.89 -13.07 17.87
C ASN A 913 32.53 -11.99 18.77
N ARG A 914 31.78 -10.97 19.17
CA ARG A 914 32.17 -9.94 20.15
C ARG A 914 31.72 -10.37 21.53
#